data_AF-A0A9X0I9D1-F1
#
_entry.id   AF-A0A9X0I9D1-F1
#
_cell.length_a   1.000
_cell.length_b   1.000
_cell.length_c   1.000
_cell.angle_alpha   90.00
_cell.angle_beta   90.00
_cell.angle_gamma   90.00
#
_symmetry.space_group_name_H-M   'P 1'
#
loop_
_entity.id
_entity.type
_entity.pdbx_description
1 polymer ?
#
loop_
_entity_poly.entity_id
_entity_poly.type
_entity_poly.pdbx_seq_one_letter_code
_entity_poly.pdbx_strand_id
1 'polypeptide(L)'
;MDGSVNDQAQLVAWRRRALEQQLPAAAFPAGTNAPSLVYLLATMFVVVAAVLGFAVNAQHGALPAVVDSQRDIVAKLASSIRLDAAARREELTRMVQTRGETSDAELLNRLISGGRNISGVLIMDAGTRQVIAAKGAELPLDLLPAELPIGSTLAVTNADGPLMVYGIALDETRVVLATQPLTMRNLRLNPDAGHGIHALTPDGTISLMQGANAVEAAHLPAIFEGLVDAGSRQSRQVVVKEWSDRRLLVSSAPVGSSGLVIVSLLTTEVSTGTSLRKGLLLGLSLLAVGLLSFWIMRRSLFLPVRVLLSQAKADACGAITARRPKLRIREAHRIARALALTSGEQFPTDRRWRPTVLQGLSVALVIALLWPAAVVVLGLRAPAPTVPVQLMRDEENRAEEASSALGNLLDGGLVTVSRTSYGFNVQDLEQAGRRLDRELDTDDRLRALYLVDRDGKVLAGAGRRPLRTVEPLPGEIGIHLDRTVQRLPVVYAYNQMADGYSIVGEFDPDRLLGLVRRVSGRTYVVDAELRTVLDSEGFQAFQPLQGDLVREAAVEALPGGTVGRSRTADGKPALVAAAGLSAPGTVAHLEWAVVIEQDTSGLRLPELIEQRWTLLMAGAAVGVVLLTHVWQLYIFVRPLRRLANVADRMSEGNVELPVPPQRHDDIGAIAMCLEICRQVRHTGSARFGGALRLRGAGADRTTVLPRVRSAAGTGRGTKG
;
A
#
# COMPACT_ATOMS: atom_id res chain seq x y z
N MET A 1 46.16 15.54 69.86
CA MET A 1 45.43 14.54 69.04
C MET A 1 44.88 15.14 67.74
N ASP A 2 44.63 16.45 67.65
CA ASP A 2 44.05 17.09 66.45
C ASP A 2 44.93 17.09 65.19
N GLY A 3 46.26 17.05 65.31
CA GLY A 3 47.17 16.99 64.14
C GLY A 3 47.03 15.69 63.34
N SER A 4 46.94 14.54 64.01
CA SER A 4 46.87 13.22 63.36
C SER A 4 45.58 12.96 62.57
N VAL A 5 44.47 13.54 63.02
CA VAL A 5 43.17 13.45 62.34
C VAL A 5 43.17 14.31 61.07
N ASN A 6 43.82 15.48 61.12
CA ASN A 6 43.95 16.37 59.98
C ASN A 6 44.88 15.77 58.90
N ASP A 7 45.98 15.14 59.30
CA ASP A 7 46.90 14.44 58.39
C ASP A 7 46.23 13.26 57.67
N GLN A 8 45.41 12.48 58.38
CA GLN A 8 44.68 11.36 57.79
C GLN A 8 43.58 11.84 56.82
N ALA A 9 42.88 12.93 57.15
CA ALA A 9 41.89 13.53 56.26
C ALA A 9 42.53 14.09 54.98
N GLN A 10 43.67 14.75 55.09
CA GLN A 10 44.43 15.26 53.94
C GLN A 10 44.95 14.13 53.05
N LEU A 11 45.45 13.05 53.65
CA LEU A 11 45.92 11.86 52.94
C LEU A 11 44.81 11.15 52.16
N VAL A 12 43.62 11.00 52.75
CA VAL A 12 42.43 10.45 52.07
C VAL A 12 41.99 11.37 50.92
N ALA A 13 42.01 12.69 51.12
CA ALA A 13 41.67 13.65 50.08
C ALA A 13 42.66 13.59 48.89
N TRP A 14 43.96 13.46 49.16
CA TRP A 14 44.97 13.28 48.12
C TRP A 14 44.78 11.96 47.36
N ARG A 15 44.59 10.84 48.09
CA ARG A 15 44.30 9.52 47.50
C ARG A 15 43.07 9.55 46.60
N ARG A 16 42.02 10.27 47.01
CA ARG A 16 40.80 10.41 46.21
C ARG A 16 41.03 11.16 44.90
N ARG A 17 41.79 12.26 44.91
CA ARG A 17 42.14 12.99 43.67
C ARG A 17 42.99 12.12 42.74
N ALA A 18 43.97 11.40 43.28
CA ALA A 18 44.81 10.48 42.51
C ALA A 18 43.98 9.34 41.89
N LEU A 19 43.06 8.76 42.66
CA LEU A 19 42.14 7.72 42.20
C LEU A 19 41.22 8.25 41.09
N GLU A 20 40.63 9.44 41.25
CA GLU A 20 39.73 10.02 40.25
C GLU A 20 40.41 10.26 38.89
N GLN A 21 41.70 10.56 38.86
CA GLN A 21 42.49 10.67 37.62
C GLN A 21 42.81 9.31 36.97
N GLN A 22 42.82 8.23 37.76
CA GLN A 22 43.15 6.88 37.29
C GLN A 22 41.92 6.09 36.84
N LEU A 23 40.74 6.42 37.38
CA LEU A 23 39.53 5.70 37.07
C LEU A 23 39.10 5.92 35.62
N PRO A 24 38.61 4.87 34.94
CA PRO A 24 38.08 5.02 33.61
C PRO A 24 36.87 5.97 33.64
N ALA A 25 36.97 7.10 32.95
CA ALA A 25 35.85 7.98 32.71
C ALA A 25 35.09 7.51 31.47
N ALA A 26 33.76 7.48 31.55
CA ALA A 26 32.94 7.15 30.39
C ALA A 26 33.00 8.29 29.35
N ALA A 27 33.48 8.00 28.14
CA ALA A 27 33.27 8.84 26.97
C ALA A 27 31.96 8.40 26.27
N PHE A 28 31.19 9.34 25.72
CA PHE A 28 30.01 9.00 24.90
C PHE A 28 30.45 8.09 23.72
N PRO A 29 29.77 6.96 23.45
CA PRO A 29 28.45 6.52 23.98
C PRO A 29 28.50 5.53 25.17
N ALA A 30 29.65 5.35 25.84
CA ALA A 30 29.88 4.30 26.86
C ALA A 30 29.43 4.65 28.30
N GLY A 31 28.63 5.71 28.49
CA GLY A 31 28.15 6.13 29.81
C GLY A 31 27.00 5.28 30.34
N THR A 32 26.94 5.10 31.66
CA THR A 32 25.87 4.35 32.33
C THR A 32 24.47 4.96 32.15
N ASN A 33 24.40 6.23 31.72
CA ASN A 33 23.16 6.92 31.39
C ASN A 33 22.70 6.72 29.95
N ALA A 34 23.61 6.43 29.01
CA ALA A 34 23.35 6.57 27.58
C ALA A 34 22.23 5.65 27.08
N PRO A 35 22.21 4.32 27.39
CA PRO A 35 21.17 3.45 26.85
C PRO A 35 19.76 3.76 27.39
N SER A 36 19.68 4.28 28.63
CA SER A 36 18.41 4.69 29.21
C SER A 36 17.87 5.99 28.60
N LEU A 37 18.76 6.94 28.29
CA LEU A 37 18.40 8.19 27.63
C LEU A 37 18.04 7.94 26.17
N VAL A 38 18.77 7.06 25.47
CA VAL A 38 18.44 6.64 24.10
C VAL A 38 17.06 5.99 24.06
N TYR A 39 16.71 5.14 25.03
CA TYR A 39 15.36 4.58 25.14
C TYR A 39 14.30 5.68 25.26
N LEU A 40 14.50 6.67 26.14
CA LEU A 40 13.56 7.77 26.32
C LEU A 40 13.44 8.62 25.05
N LEU A 41 14.56 9.00 24.44
CA LEU A 41 14.59 9.80 23.21
C LEU A 41 13.95 9.06 22.02
N ALA A 42 14.26 7.78 21.85
CA ALA A 42 13.65 6.95 20.80
C ALA A 42 12.15 6.77 21.04
N THR A 43 11.72 6.61 22.29
CA THR A 43 10.28 6.56 22.64
C THR A 43 9.61 7.90 22.33
N MET A 44 10.21 9.02 22.70
CA MET A 44 9.71 10.36 22.36
C MET A 44 9.62 10.57 20.84
N PHE A 45 10.59 10.05 20.07
CA PHE A 45 10.54 10.09 18.62
C PHE A 45 9.34 9.31 18.07
N VAL A 46 9.08 8.10 18.59
CA VAL A 46 7.89 7.32 18.22
C VAL A 46 6.59 8.04 18.60
N VAL A 47 6.56 8.72 19.76
CA VAL A 47 5.42 9.56 20.17
C VAL A 47 5.18 10.71 19.19
N VAL A 48 6.23 11.43 18.80
CA VAL A 48 6.13 12.52 17.81
C VAL A 48 5.71 11.98 16.45
N ALA A 49 6.27 10.85 16.01
CA ALA A 49 5.90 10.19 14.76
C ALA A 49 4.43 9.72 14.78
N ALA A 50 3.93 9.23 15.92
CA ALA A 50 2.53 8.87 16.08
C ALA A 50 1.62 10.11 15.98
N VAL A 51 1.92 11.18 16.72
CA VAL A 51 1.12 12.42 16.66
C VAL A 51 1.14 13.02 15.25
N LEU A 52 2.33 13.14 14.64
CA LEU A 52 2.48 13.70 13.31
C LEU A 52 1.86 12.82 12.23
N GLY A 53 2.02 11.49 12.31
CA GLY A 53 1.41 10.54 11.39
C GLY A 53 -0.11 10.61 11.42
N PHE A 54 -0.71 10.68 12.62
CA PHE A 54 -2.15 10.86 12.76
C PHE A 54 -2.62 12.27 12.36
N ALA A 55 -1.78 13.31 12.50
CA ALA A 55 -2.08 14.67 12.09
C ALA A 55 -2.03 14.86 10.56
N VAL A 56 -1.00 14.31 9.90
CA VAL A 56 -0.84 14.36 8.44
C VAL A 56 -1.94 13.55 7.76
N ASN A 57 -2.31 12.41 8.33
CA ASN A 57 -3.44 11.63 7.85
C ASN A 57 -4.77 12.10 8.44
N ALA A 58 -4.82 13.17 9.25
CA ALA A 58 -6.07 13.66 9.83
C ALA A 58 -6.99 14.18 8.73
N GLN A 59 -7.76 13.28 8.15
CA GLN A 59 -8.63 13.62 7.06
C GLN A 59 -9.96 14.12 7.62
N HIS A 60 -10.29 15.35 7.23
CA HIS A 60 -11.62 15.91 7.36
C HIS A 60 -12.06 16.29 5.94
N GLY A 61 -12.68 15.36 5.24
CA GLY A 61 -13.02 15.56 3.84
C GLY A 61 -13.67 14.34 3.20
N ALA A 62 -13.77 14.37 1.87
CA ALA A 62 -14.22 13.23 1.09
C ALA A 62 -13.34 12.00 1.33
N LEU A 63 -13.96 10.82 1.31
CA LEU A 63 -13.27 9.55 1.48
C LEU A 63 -12.22 9.34 0.37
N PRO A 64 -10.93 9.09 0.69
CA PRO A 64 -9.90 8.91 -0.33
C PRO A 64 -10.19 7.83 -1.34
N ALA A 65 -10.75 6.70 -0.89
CA ALA A 65 -11.10 5.60 -1.78
C ALA A 65 -12.15 6.04 -2.83
N VAL A 66 -13.13 6.87 -2.45
CA VAL A 66 -14.11 7.43 -3.39
C VAL A 66 -13.45 8.45 -4.31
N VAL A 67 -12.57 9.32 -3.81
CA VAL A 67 -11.81 10.27 -4.65
C VAL A 67 -11.00 9.53 -5.71
N ASP A 68 -10.24 8.50 -5.30
CA ASP A 68 -9.40 7.71 -6.19
C ASP A 68 -10.24 6.95 -7.23
N SER A 69 -11.38 6.38 -6.81
CA SER A 69 -12.32 5.69 -7.70
C SER A 69 -12.92 6.63 -8.76
N GLN A 70 -13.41 7.80 -8.35
CA GLN A 70 -14.02 8.77 -9.25
C GLN A 70 -13.01 9.37 -10.22
N ARG A 71 -11.77 9.57 -9.78
CA ARG A 71 -10.67 9.96 -10.64
C ARG A 71 -10.37 8.91 -11.71
N ASP A 72 -10.41 7.64 -11.36
CA ASP A 72 -10.20 6.53 -12.31
C ASP A 72 -11.35 6.40 -13.31
N ILE A 73 -12.60 6.47 -12.84
CA ILE A 73 -13.80 6.41 -13.70
C ILE A 73 -13.76 7.51 -14.76
N VAL A 74 -13.56 8.76 -14.36
CA VAL A 74 -13.55 9.88 -15.30
C VAL A 74 -12.38 9.80 -16.28
N ALA A 75 -11.21 9.32 -15.82
CA ALA A 75 -10.06 9.09 -16.70
C ALA A 75 -10.34 7.99 -17.74
N LYS A 76 -10.99 6.89 -17.34
CA LYS A 76 -11.39 5.80 -18.24
C LYS A 76 -12.45 6.25 -19.23
N LEU A 77 -13.49 6.96 -18.79
CA LEU A 77 -14.51 7.55 -19.66
C LEU A 77 -13.88 8.49 -20.69
N ALA A 78 -13.03 9.42 -20.26
CA ALA A 78 -12.35 10.35 -21.16
C ALA A 78 -11.43 9.62 -22.15
N SER A 79 -10.71 8.58 -21.70
CA SER A 79 -9.87 7.77 -22.60
C SER A 79 -10.71 6.95 -23.58
N SER A 80 -11.86 6.41 -23.16
CA SER A 80 -12.78 5.69 -24.04
C SER A 80 -13.33 6.60 -25.13
N ILE A 81 -13.80 7.79 -24.77
CA ILE A 81 -14.28 8.79 -25.74
C ILE A 81 -13.15 9.20 -26.69
N ARG A 82 -11.94 9.41 -26.17
CA ARG A 82 -10.77 9.75 -26.98
C ARG A 82 -10.42 8.65 -27.99
N LEU A 83 -10.48 7.38 -27.57
CA LEU A 83 -10.20 6.24 -28.45
C LEU A 83 -11.27 6.08 -29.52
N ASP A 84 -12.56 6.22 -29.16
CA ASP A 84 -13.67 6.21 -30.13
C ASP A 84 -13.52 7.34 -31.15
N ALA A 85 -13.25 8.56 -30.68
CA ALA A 85 -13.03 9.72 -31.54
C ALA A 85 -11.82 9.55 -32.47
N ALA A 86 -10.71 8.99 -31.96
CA ALA A 86 -9.52 8.74 -32.77
C ALA A 86 -9.76 7.67 -33.84
N ALA A 87 -10.42 6.56 -33.48
CA ALA A 87 -10.80 5.50 -34.42
C ALA A 87 -11.76 6.02 -35.48
N ARG A 88 -12.77 6.80 -35.08
CA ARG A 88 -13.73 7.44 -35.99
C ARG A 88 -13.04 8.38 -36.97
N ARG A 89 -12.14 9.23 -36.48
CA ARG A 89 -11.36 10.14 -37.32
C ARG A 89 -10.53 9.37 -38.35
N GLU A 90 -9.86 8.30 -37.95
CA GLU A 90 -9.07 7.47 -38.87
C GLU A 90 -9.95 6.81 -39.94
N GLU A 91 -11.11 6.28 -39.56
CA GLU A 91 -12.09 5.70 -40.48
C GLU A 91 -12.58 6.74 -41.51
N LEU A 92 -12.99 7.93 -41.05
CA LEU A 92 -13.41 9.02 -41.93
C LEU A 92 -12.27 9.49 -42.84
N THR A 93 -11.04 9.61 -42.32
CA THR A 93 -9.86 9.98 -43.12
C THR A 93 -9.61 8.96 -44.22
N ARG A 94 -9.69 7.66 -43.90
CA ARG A 94 -9.53 6.58 -44.87
C ARG A 94 -10.60 6.64 -45.95
N MET A 95 -11.87 6.83 -45.58
CA MET A 95 -12.98 6.94 -46.54
C MET A 95 -12.78 8.12 -47.51
N VAL A 96 -12.33 9.27 -47.02
CA VAL A 96 -12.04 10.45 -47.85
C VAL A 96 -10.84 10.19 -48.78
N GLN A 97 -9.77 9.56 -48.28
CA GLN A 97 -8.58 9.25 -49.07
C GLN A 97 -8.85 8.20 -50.17
N THR A 98 -9.74 7.24 -49.92
CA THR A 98 -10.08 6.18 -50.89
C THR A 98 -11.20 6.56 -51.85
N ARG A 99 -11.61 7.84 -51.91
CA ARG A 99 -12.78 8.27 -52.70
C ARG A 99 -12.64 7.99 -54.21
N GLY A 100 -11.43 8.07 -54.78
CA GLY A 100 -11.23 7.99 -56.23
C GLY A 100 -11.98 9.11 -56.98
N GLU A 101 -12.68 8.77 -58.06
CA GLU A 101 -13.46 9.71 -58.90
C GLU A 101 -14.90 9.95 -58.42
N THR A 102 -15.24 9.60 -57.16
CA THR A 102 -16.61 9.79 -56.67
C THR A 102 -17.00 11.26 -56.60
N SER A 103 -18.26 11.55 -56.95
CA SER A 103 -18.84 12.88 -56.78
C SER A 103 -18.96 13.25 -55.29
N ASP A 104 -18.92 14.55 -54.99
CA ASP A 104 -19.04 15.08 -53.63
C ASP A 104 -20.36 14.63 -52.95
N ALA A 105 -21.46 14.54 -53.70
CA ALA A 105 -22.75 14.05 -53.19
C ALA A 105 -22.72 12.56 -52.82
N GLU A 106 -22.02 11.74 -53.61
CA GLU A 106 -21.88 10.31 -53.33
C GLU A 106 -20.94 10.05 -52.16
N LEU A 107 -19.87 10.85 -52.03
CA LEU A 107 -18.99 10.85 -50.87
C LEU A 107 -19.76 11.16 -49.57
N LEU A 108 -20.57 12.22 -49.57
CA LEU A 108 -21.41 12.58 -48.41
C LEU A 108 -22.38 11.45 -48.03
N ASN A 109 -23.01 10.81 -49.02
CA ASN A 109 -23.88 9.65 -48.77
C ASN A 109 -23.09 8.49 -48.16
N ARG A 110 -21.88 8.18 -48.66
CA ARG A 110 -21.04 7.12 -48.09
C ARG A 110 -20.60 7.42 -46.66
N LEU A 111 -20.23 8.66 -46.35
CA LEU A 111 -19.80 9.05 -45.00
C LEU A 111 -20.92 8.91 -43.97
N ILE A 112 -22.16 9.25 -44.35
CA ILE A 112 -23.33 9.15 -43.46
C ILE A 112 -23.86 7.72 -43.36
N SER A 113 -23.92 6.98 -44.48
CA SER A 113 -24.44 5.61 -44.49
C SER A 113 -23.43 4.57 -43.99
N GLY A 114 -22.14 4.82 -44.17
CA GLY A 114 -21.05 3.96 -43.69
C GLY A 114 -20.74 4.17 -42.21
N GLY A 115 -20.88 5.40 -41.70
CA GLY A 115 -20.59 5.73 -40.30
C GLY A 115 -21.80 5.52 -39.39
N ARG A 116 -21.90 4.37 -38.71
CA ARG A 116 -22.85 4.22 -37.60
C ARG A 116 -22.53 5.32 -36.57
N ASN A 117 -23.46 6.26 -36.36
CA ASN A 117 -23.41 7.40 -35.42
C ASN A 117 -22.86 8.74 -35.96
N ILE A 118 -22.62 8.90 -37.27
CA ILE A 118 -22.43 10.25 -37.84
C ILE A 118 -23.81 10.88 -38.07
N SER A 119 -24.07 12.05 -37.46
CA SER A 119 -25.36 12.73 -37.59
C SER A 119 -25.40 13.70 -38.76
N GLY A 120 -24.29 14.36 -39.07
CA GLY A 120 -24.19 15.33 -40.17
C GLY A 120 -22.79 15.39 -40.78
N VAL A 121 -22.73 15.69 -42.09
CA VAL A 121 -21.49 15.88 -42.83
C VAL A 121 -21.65 17.04 -43.81
N LEU A 122 -20.63 17.89 -43.93
CA LEU A 122 -20.58 18.94 -44.95
C LEU A 122 -19.21 19.07 -45.58
N ILE A 123 -19.17 19.65 -46.77
CA ILE A 123 -17.98 20.07 -47.50
C ILE A 123 -18.00 21.60 -47.57
N MET A 124 -16.88 22.21 -47.19
CA MET A 124 -16.72 23.66 -47.10
C MET A 124 -15.38 24.07 -47.70
N ASP A 125 -15.34 25.25 -48.31
CA ASP A 125 -14.09 25.90 -48.68
C ASP A 125 -13.38 26.46 -47.43
N ALA A 126 -12.13 26.06 -47.21
CA ALA A 126 -11.37 26.33 -45.99
C ALA A 126 -11.04 27.82 -45.80
N GLY A 127 -10.89 28.57 -46.90
CA GLY A 127 -10.52 30.00 -46.86
C GLY A 127 -11.74 30.91 -46.72
N THR A 128 -12.81 30.64 -47.46
CA THR A 128 -14.03 31.46 -47.50
C THR A 128 -15.10 31.02 -46.50
N ARG A 129 -14.97 29.81 -45.93
CA ARG A 129 -15.97 29.13 -45.08
C ARG A 129 -17.35 28.99 -45.75
N GLN A 130 -17.39 29.02 -47.09
CA GLN A 130 -18.62 28.80 -47.84
C GLN A 130 -18.95 27.30 -47.89
N VAL A 131 -20.17 26.93 -47.51
CA VAL A 131 -20.66 25.56 -47.61
C VAL A 131 -20.92 25.23 -49.08
N ILE A 132 -20.28 24.17 -49.57
CA ILE A 132 -20.38 23.69 -50.96
C ILE A 132 -21.49 22.63 -51.05
N ALA A 133 -21.50 21.69 -50.10
CA ALA A 133 -22.50 20.63 -50.02
C ALA A 133 -22.67 20.17 -48.56
N ALA A 134 -23.87 19.73 -48.19
CA ALA A 134 -24.16 19.23 -46.85
C ALA A 134 -25.18 18.09 -46.90
N LYS A 135 -25.14 17.21 -45.91
CA LYS A 135 -26.06 16.08 -45.75
C LYS A 135 -26.20 15.73 -44.26
N GLY A 136 -27.40 15.31 -43.84
CA GLY A 136 -27.68 14.96 -42.44
C GLY A 136 -28.06 16.17 -41.59
N ALA A 137 -27.78 16.10 -40.29
CA ALA A 137 -28.03 17.17 -39.33
C ALA A 137 -27.20 18.42 -39.64
N GLU A 138 -27.78 19.60 -39.35
CA GLU A 138 -27.13 20.88 -39.57
C GLU A 138 -25.92 21.05 -38.64
N LEU A 139 -24.78 21.49 -39.17
CA LEU A 139 -23.58 21.73 -38.37
C LEU A 139 -23.62 23.12 -37.75
N PRO A 140 -23.28 23.27 -36.46
CA PRO A 140 -23.25 24.57 -35.81
C PRO A 140 -21.98 25.34 -36.21
N LEU A 141 -21.99 25.94 -37.40
CA LEU A 141 -20.84 26.67 -37.94
C LEU A 141 -20.41 27.86 -37.07
N ASP A 142 -21.37 28.45 -36.37
CA ASP A 142 -21.18 29.61 -35.47
C ASP A 142 -20.35 29.26 -34.23
N LEU A 143 -20.34 27.98 -33.83
CA LEU A 143 -19.60 27.49 -32.67
C LEU A 143 -18.16 27.06 -33.02
N LEU A 144 -17.81 27.06 -34.32
CA LEU A 144 -16.49 26.63 -34.77
C LEU A 144 -15.49 27.81 -34.77
N PRO A 145 -14.26 27.59 -34.29
CA PRO A 145 -13.21 28.61 -34.28
C PRO A 145 -12.87 29.13 -35.68
N ALA A 146 -12.16 30.27 -35.75
CA ALA A 146 -11.72 30.87 -37.01
C ALA A 146 -10.85 29.91 -37.83
N GLU A 147 -9.91 29.22 -37.17
CA GLU A 147 -9.13 28.13 -37.74
C GLU A 147 -9.91 26.82 -37.61
N LEU A 148 -10.25 26.20 -38.73
CA LEU A 148 -10.97 24.93 -38.75
C LEU A 148 -10.10 23.80 -38.18
N PRO A 149 -10.70 22.80 -37.49
CA PRO A 149 -9.97 21.69 -36.85
C PRO A 149 -9.50 20.64 -37.88
N ILE A 150 -8.68 21.05 -38.86
CA ILE A 150 -8.18 20.15 -39.90
C ILE A 150 -7.18 19.16 -39.28
N GLY A 151 -7.48 17.87 -39.41
CA GLY A 151 -6.67 16.81 -38.82
C GLY A 151 -6.83 16.66 -37.31
N SER A 152 -7.67 17.47 -36.67
CA SER A 152 -7.98 17.42 -35.24
C SER A 152 -9.47 17.17 -35.00
N THR A 153 -9.86 17.07 -33.74
CA THR A 153 -11.25 16.91 -33.32
C THR A 153 -11.56 18.03 -32.35
N LEU A 154 -12.75 18.61 -32.41
CA LEU A 154 -13.21 19.66 -31.51
C LEU A 154 -14.56 19.26 -30.93
N ALA A 155 -14.77 19.46 -29.64
CA ALA A 155 -16.10 19.31 -29.04
C ALA A 155 -16.84 20.64 -28.99
N VAL A 156 -18.13 20.62 -29.29
CA VAL A 156 -19.04 21.78 -29.22
C VAL A 156 -20.38 21.32 -28.65
N THR A 157 -21.19 22.25 -28.14
CA THR A 157 -22.53 21.92 -27.64
C THR A 157 -23.60 22.64 -28.45
N ASN A 158 -24.53 21.89 -29.04
CA ASN A 158 -25.70 22.46 -29.72
C ASN A 158 -26.96 22.34 -28.82
N ALA A 159 -28.14 22.65 -29.38
CA ALA A 159 -29.41 22.54 -28.66
C ALA A 159 -29.76 21.11 -28.21
N ASP A 160 -29.26 20.08 -28.93
CA ASP A 160 -29.53 18.67 -28.64
C ASP A 160 -28.51 18.06 -27.67
N GLY A 161 -27.38 18.72 -27.45
CA GLY A 161 -26.34 18.32 -26.50
C GLY A 161 -24.92 18.45 -27.06
N PRO A 162 -23.92 17.89 -26.36
CA PRO A 162 -22.54 17.94 -26.79
C PRO A 162 -22.29 16.99 -27.97
N LEU A 163 -21.47 17.43 -28.92
CA LEU A 163 -21.09 16.69 -30.11
C LEU A 163 -19.61 16.88 -30.45
N MET A 164 -19.02 15.87 -31.10
CA MET A 164 -17.66 15.91 -31.62
C MET A 164 -17.70 16.31 -33.09
N VAL A 165 -16.85 17.26 -33.47
CA VAL A 165 -16.64 17.73 -34.84
C VAL A 165 -15.28 17.25 -35.33
N TYR A 166 -15.28 16.54 -36.45
CA TYR A 166 -14.07 16.03 -37.11
C TYR A 166 -13.80 16.85 -38.37
N GLY A 167 -12.61 17.44 -38.48
CA GLY A 167 -12.18 18.15 -39.69
C GLY A 167 -11.17 17.34 -40.49
N ILE A 168 -11.46 17.10 -41.76
CA ILE A 168 -10.64 16.27 -42.66
C ILE A 168 -10.40 17.05 -43.95
N ALA A 169 -9.13 17.20 -44.34
CA ALA A 169 -8.78 17.83 -45.61
C ALA A 169 -9.30 16.98 -46.78
N LEU A 170 -10.04 17.61 -47.70
CA LEU A 170 -10.50 16.97 -48.93
C LEU A 170 -9.48 17.20 -50.06
N ASP A 171 -8.99 18.44 -50.16
CA ASP A 171 -7.90 18.90 -51.04
C ASP A 171 -7.25 20.16 -50.43
N GLU A 172 -6.47 20.92 -51.20
CA GLU A 172 -5.76 22.11 -50.71
C GLU A 172 -6.70 23.24 -50.26
N THR A 173 -7.95 23.30 -50.76
CA THR A 173 -8.88 24.40 -50.48
C THR A 173 -10.19 23.95 -49.84
N ARG A 174 -10.52 22.66 -49.82
CA ARG A 174 -11.78 22.12 -49.29
C ARG A 174 -11.57 21.19 -48.10
N VAL A 175 -12.50 21.26 -47.16
CA VAL A 175 -12.52 20.47 -45.93
C VAL A 175 -13.87 19.77 -45.78
N VAL A 176 -13.83 18.52 -45.34
CA VAL A 176 -14.99 17.77 -44.87
C VAL A 176 -15.10 17.96 -43.36
N LEU A 177 -16.26 18.42 -42.89
CA LEU A 177 -16.61 18.43 -41.47
C LEU A 177 -17.67 17.36 -41.23
N ALA A 178 -17.45 16.50 -40.24
CA ALA A 178 -18.40 15.48 -39.82
C ALA A 178 -18.73 15.65 -38.33
N THR A 179 -19.97 15.40 -37.94
CA THR A 179 -20.43 15.49 -36.55
C THR A 179 -20.92 14.17 -36.01
N GLN A 180 -20.61 13.94 -34.73
CA GLN A 180 -21.08 12.78 -33.97
C GLN A 180 -21.61 13.28 -32.62
N PRO A 181 -22.89 13.03 -32.28
CA PRO A 181 -23.40 13.36 -30.96
C PRO A 181 -22.66 12.52 -29.91
N LEU A 182 -22.28 13.17 -28.81
CA LEU A 182 -21.64 12.48 -27.70
C LEU A 182 -22.71 11.66 -26.99
N THR A 183 -22.59 10.34 -27.06
CA THR A 183 -23.46 9.43 -26.32
C THR A 183 -22.64 8.74 -25.25
N MET A 184 -23.23 8.59 -24.06
CA MET A 184 -22.63 7.81 -22.99
C MET A 184 -23.41 6.53 -22.75
N ARG A 185 -22.69 5.48 -22.35
CA ARG A 185 -23.32 4.27 -21.84
C ARG A 185 -24.00 4.58 -20.51
N ASN A 186 -25.09 3.88 -20.24
CA ASN A 186 -25.79 4.00 -18.96
C ASN A 186 -24.89 3.50 -17.83
N LEU A 187 -24.37 4.42 -17.02
CA LEU A 187 -23.70 4.12 -15.76
C LEU A 187 -24.73 3.99 -14.64
N ARG A 188 -24.51 3.05 -13.72
CA ARG A 188 -25.20 2.98 -12.43
C ARG A 188 -24.65 4.07 -11.51
N LEU A 189 -25.29 5.23 -11.55
CA LEU A 189 -24.96 6.36 -10.69
C LEU A 189 -25.72 6.26 -9.35
N ASN A 190 -25.18 6.87 -8.30
CA ASN A 190 -25.81 6.91 -7.00
C ASN A 190 -26.78 8.12 -6.89
N PRO A 191 -28.11 7.92 -6.92
CA PRO A 191 -29.06 9.02 -6.87
C PRO A 191 -29.03 9.76 -5.54
N ASP A 192 -28.80 9.05 -4.42
CA ASP A 192 -28.76 9.65 -3.07
C ASP A 192 -27.59 10.61 -2.89
N ALA A 193 -26.52 10.38 -3.65
CA ALA A 193 -25.35 11.24 -3.70
C ALA A 193 -25.53 12.44 -4.64
N GLY A 194 -26.63 12.51 -5.42
CA GLY A 194 -26.77 13.47 -6.51
C GLY A 194 -25.65 13.31 -7.55
N HIS A 195 -25.30 12.07 -7.88
CA HIS A 195 -24.18 11.76 -8.78
C HIS A 195 -24.55 12.09 -10.23
N GLY A 196 -23.78 13.00 -10.84
CA GLY A 196 -23.93 13.43 -12.22
C GLY A 196 -22.60 13.36 -12.97
N ILE A 197 -22.67 13.00 -14.26
CA ILE A 197 -21.56 13.08 -15.19
C ILE A 197 -21.84 14.20 -16.17
N HIS A 198 -20.90 15.13 -16.28
CA HIS A 198 -21.00 16.32 -17.10
C HIS A 198 -19.95 16.33 -18.21
N ALA A 199 -20.29 16.97 -19.31
CA ALA A 199 -19.38 17.36 -20.38
C ALA A 199 -19.18 18.88 -20.30
N LEU A 200 -17.92 19.30 -20.31
CA LEU A 200 -17.49 20.69 -20.45
C LEU A 200 -16.85 20.85 -21.82
N THR A 201 -17.36 21.77 -22.62
CA THR A 201 -16.81 22.09 -23.94
C THR A 201 -16.06 23.43 -23.93
N PRO A 202 -15.19 23.69 -24.93
CA PRO A 202 -14.36 24.90 -24.99
C PRO A 202 -15.14 26.21 -25.07
N ASP A 203 -16.39 26.15 -25.54
CA ASP A 203 -17.33 27.27 -25.56
C ASP A 203 -17.84 27.67 -24.15
N GLY A 204 -17.40 26.96 -23.10
CA GLY A 204 -17.78 27.22 -21.71
C GLY A 204 -19.13 26.63 -21.33
N THR A 205 -19.78 25.87 -22.21
CA THR A 205 -21.06 25.24 -21.92
C THR A 205 -20.89 24.00 -21.06
N ILE A 206 -21.88 23.77 -20.18
CA ILE A 206 -21.91 22.67 -19.22
C ILE A 206 -23.12 21.81 -19.57
N SER A 207 -22.90 20.59 -20.03
CA SER A 207 -23.98 19.65 -20.35
C SER A 207 -24.01 18.50 -19.35
N LEU A 208 -25.17 18.23 -18.76
CA LEU A 208 -25.39 17.01 -17.97
C LEU A 208 -25.59 15.85 -18.93
N MET A 209 -24.68 14.89 -18.92
CA MET A 209 -24.74 13.73 -19.79
C MET A 209 -25.56 12.59 -19.20
N GLN A 210 -25.46 12.41 -17.87
CA GLN A 210 -26.19 11.37 -17.16
C GLN A 210 -26.29 11.70 -15.67
N GLY A 211 -27.38 11.28 -15.02
CA GLY A 211 -27.56 11.35 -13.58
C GLY A 211 -28.33 12.59 -13.14
N ALA A 212 -27.98 13.11 -11.97
CA ALA A 212 -28.59 14.29 -11.40
C ALA A 212 -27.52 15.23 -10.84
N ASN A 213 -27.87 16.51 -10.66
CA ASN A 213 -26.96 17.47 -10.08
C ASN A 213 -27.04 17.42 -8.55
N ALA A 214 -25.90 17.25 -7.89
CA ALA A 214 -25.78 17.38 -6.44
C ALA A 214 -26.11 18.78 -5.89
N VAL A 215 -26.07 19.80 -6.76
CA VAL A 215 -26.31 21.21 -6.43
C VAL A 215 -27.14 21.86 -7.54
N GLU A 216 -27.73 23.02 -7.26
CA GLU A 216 -28.44 23.79 -8.28
C GLU A 216 -27.53 24.20 -9.45
N ALA A 217 -28.09 24.24 -10.66
CA ALA A 217 -27.35 24.53 -11.89
C ALA A 217 -26.62 25.89 -11.85
N ALA A 218 -27.15 26.86 -11.11
CA ALA A 218 -26.55 28.18 -10.91
C ALA A 218 -25.16 28.14 -10.26
N HIS A 219 -24.83 27.09 -9.51
CA HIS A 219 -23.53 26.94 -8.84
C HIS A 219 -22.49 26.20 -9.68
N LEU A 220 -22.89 25.50 -10.73
CA LEU A 220 -21.98 24.68 -11.56
C LEU A 220 -20.83 25.49 -12.19
N PRO A 221 -21.03 26.70 -12.73
CA PRO A 221 -19.92 27.48 -13.30
C PRO A 221 -18.81 27.76 -12.29
N ALA A 222 -19.16 28.12 -11.05
CA ALA A 222 -18.18 28.35 -9.99
C ALA A 222 -17.48 27.04 -9.55
N ILE A 223 -18.22 25.93 -9.55
CA ILE A 223 -17.69 24.61 -9.17
C ILE A 223 -16.79 24.02 -10.25
N PHE A 224 -16.97 24.40 -11.51
CA PHE A 224 -16.20 23.91 -12.67
C PHE A 224 -15.17 24.90 -13.20
N GLU A 225 -15.02 26.05 -12.54
CA GLU A 225 -14.04 27.07 -12.90
C GLU A 225 -12.61 26.50 -13.02
N GLY A 226 -11.96 26.79 -14.15
CA GLY A 226 -10.59 26.38 -14.47
C GLY A 226 -10.41 24.92 -14.86
N LEU A 227 -11.47 24.10 -14.95
CA LEU A 227 -11.34 22.68 -15.31
C LEU A 227 -11.05 22.45 -16.80
N VAL A 228 -11.58 23.31 -17.68
CA VAL A 228 -11.36 23.23 -19.14
C VAL A 228 -9.87 23.46 -19.49
N ASP A 229 -9.24 24.42 -18.82
CA ASP A 229 -7.84 24.80 -19.06
C ASP A 229 -6.81 23.87 -18.39
N ALA A 230 -7.26 22.99 -17.48
CA ALA A 230 -6.35 22.25 -16.60
C ALA A 230 -5.43 21.24 -17.31
N GLY A 231 -5.67 20.93 -18.60
CA GLY A 231 -4.84 20.08 -19.48
C GLY A 231 -4.56 18.66 -18.97
N SER A 232 -5.06 18.31 -17.79
CA SER A 232 -4.71 17.14 -17.01
C SER A 232 -5.83 16.79 -16.04
N ARG A 233 -5.87 15.53 -15.57
CA ARG A 233 -6.88 15.05 -14.63
C ARG A 233 -6.81 15.79 -13.28
N GLN A 234 -7.93 16.31 -12.82
CA GLN A 234 -8.05 17.03 -11.55
C GLN A 234 -9.05 16.33 -10.63
N SER A 235 -8.83 16.42 -9.33
CA SER A 235 -9.82 16.03 -8.32
C SER A 235 -9.78 17.06 -7.20
N ARG A 236 -10.91 17.70 -6.91
CA ARG A 236 -11.03 18.71 -5.84
C ARG A 236 -12.27 18.46 -5.00
N GLN A 237 -12.18 18.88 -3.74
CA GLN A 237 -13.29 18.85 -2.79
C GLN A 237 -13.79 20.28 -2.59
N VAL A 238 -15.10 20.48 -2.69
CA VAL A 238 -15.76 21.76 -2.44
C VAL A 238 -16.55 21.66 -1.14
N VAL A 239 -16.33 22.62 -0.25
CA VAL A 239 -17.02 22.73 1.03
C VAL A 239 -18.23 23.64 0.84
N VAL A 240 -19.42 23.06 0.98
CA VAL A 240 -20.69 23.80 1.01
C VAL A 240 -20.95 24.17 2.46
N LYS A 241 -21.16 25.46 2.77
CA LYS A 241 -21.22 25.97 4.15
C LYS A 241 -22.42 25.41 4.92
N GLU A 242 -23.50 25.12 4.20
CA GLU A 242 -24.76 24.58 4.70
C GLU A 242 -24.64 23.09 5.06
N TRP A 243 -23.58 22.39 4.61
CA TRP A 243 -23.40 20.96 4.83
C TRP A 243 -22.32 20.69 5.89
N SER A 244 -22.74 20.09 6.99
CA SER A 244 -21.83 19.75 8.10
C SER A 244 -21.15 18.39 7.91
N ASP A 245 -21.84 17.43 7.30
CA ASP A 245 -21.52 16.01 7.19
C ASP A 245 -21.19 15.56 5.75
N ARG A 246 -21.39 16.45 4.76
CA ARG A 246 -21.16 16.15 3.34
C ARG A 246 -20.11 17.06 2.73
N ARG A 247 -19.43 16.55 1.69
CA ARG A 247 -18.56 17.31 0.80
C ARG A 247 -18.98 17.05 -0.63
N LEU A 248 -18.81 18.07 -1.45
CA LEU A 248 -18.98 17.94 -2.89
C LEU A 248 -17.64 17.51 -3.48
N LEU A 249 -17.63 16.39 -4.18
CA LEU A 249 -16.46 15.86 -4.86
C LEU A 249 -16.58 16.14 -6.36
N VAL A 250 -15.54 16.76 -6.92
CA VAL A 250 -15.41 17.04 -8.35
C VAL A 250 -14.18 16.32 -8.86
N SER A 251 -14.33 15.43 -9.83
CA SER A 251 -13.21 14.81 -10.55
C SER A 251 -13.36 15.03 -12.03
N SER A 252 -12.30 15.46 -12.72
CA SER A 252 -12.33 15.76 -14.14
C SER A 252 -11.17 15.13 -14.90
N ALA A 253 -11.37 14.84 -16.19
CA ALA A 253 -10.31 14.43 -17.10
C ALA A 253 -10.57 14.96 -18.52
N PRO A 254 -9.54 15.50 -19.20
CA PRO A 254 -9.64 15.97 -20.56
C PRO A 254 -9.66 14.81 -21.57
N VAL A 255 -10.39 14.99 -22.66
CA VAL A 255 -10.51 14.04 -23.77
C VAL A 255 -9.50 14.40 -24.87
N GLY A 256 -8.25 14.00 -24.64
CA GLY A 256 -7.15 14.27 -25.58
C GLY A 256 -7.01 15.77 -25.86
N SER A 257 -6.87 16.13 -27.14
CA SER A 257 -6.77 17.53 -27.61
C SER A 257 -8.10 18.11 -28.09
N SER A 258 -9.24 17.46 -27.80
CA SER A 258 -10.54 17.89 -28.33
C SER A 258 -11.14 19.12 -27.64
N GLY A 259 -10.54 19.53 -26.52
CA GLY A 259 -11.08 20.57 -25.65
C GLY A 259 -12.27 20.13 -24.79
N LEU A 260 -12.77 18.91 -24.96
CA LEU A 260 -13.78 18.30 -24.10
C LEU A 260 -13.17 17.86 -22.77
N VAL A 261 -13.84 18.16 -21.67
CA VAL A 261 -13.51 17.64 -20.33
C VAL A 261 -14.73 16.93 -19.75
N ILE A 262 -14.54 15.68 -19.35
CA ILE A 262 -15.57 14.93 -18.62
C ILE A 262 -15.39 15.21 -17.13
N VAL A 263 -16.50 15.42 -16.42
CA VAL A 263 -16.53 15.71 -14.98
C VAL A 263 -17.51 14.80 -14.28
N SER A 264 -17.08 14.16 -13.19
CA SER A 264 -17.94 13.50 -12.21
C SER A 264 -18.16 14.43 -11.03
N LEU A 265 -19.43 14.66 -10.69
CA LEU A 265 -19.88 15.47 -9.57
C LEU A 265 -20.77 14.63 -8.65
N LEU A 266 -20.44 14.55 -7.36
CA LEU A 266 -21.30 13.89 -6.38
C LEU A 266 -21.08 14.39 -4.96
N THR A 267 -22.05 14.16 -4.09
CA THR A 267 -21.91 14.35 -2.64
C THR A 267 -21.38 13.07 -1.99
N THR A 268 -20.42 13.24 -1.08
CA THR A 268 -19.86 12.16 -0.29
C THR A 268 -19.86 12.55 1.17
N GLU A 269 -20.05 11.56 2.04
CA GLU A 269 -19.94 11.75 3.48
C GLU A 269 -18.50 12.17 3.85
N VAL A 270 -18.41 13.02 4.88
CA VAL A 270 -17.15 13.42 5.50
C VAL A 270 -16.62 12.23 6.29
N SER A 271 -15.50 11.68 5.86
CA SER A 271 -14.81 10.66 6.63
C SER A 271 -14.11 11.29 7.83
N THR A 272 -14.32 10.69 9.01
CA THR A 272 -13.63 11.04 10.26
C THR A 272 -12.75 9.89 10.73
N GLY A 273 -11.66 9.63 10.00
CA GLY A 273 -10.72 8.55 10.32
C GLY A 273 -9.77 8.87 11.48
N THR A 274 -8.50 8.99 11.13
CA THR A 274 -7.45 9.43 12.04
C THR A 274 -7.69 10.88 12.45
N SER A 275 -7.49 11.19 13.74
CA SER A 275 -7.61 12.55 14.26
C SER A 275 -6.40 12.89 15.12
N LEU A 276 -6.07 14.19 15.17
CA LEU A 276 -5.01 14.70 16.04
C LEU A 276 -5.26 14.31 17.51
N ARG A 277 -6.53 14.32 17.95
CA ARG A 277 -6.91 13.91 19.31
C ARG A 277 -6.56 12.45 19.59
N LYS A 278 -6.90 11.53 18.67
CA LYS A 278 -6.53 10.12 18.77
C LYS A 278 -5.01 9.94 18.79
N GLY A 279 -4.29 10.62 17.89
CA GLY A 279 -2.83 10.63 17.85
C GLY A 279 -2.20 11.10 19.15
N LEU A 280 -2.73 12.18 19.76
CA LEU A 280 -2.30 12.68 21.06
C LEU A 280 -2.59 11.68 22.19
N LEU A 281 -3.76 11.05 22.25
CA LEU A 281 -4.09 10.05 23.26
C LEU A 281 -3.17 8.82 23.17
N LEU A 282 -2.93 8.32 21.96
CA LEU A 282 -2.00 7.21 21.71
C LEU A 282 -0.56 7.61 22.09
N GLY A 283 -0.11 8.79 21.65
CA GLY A 283 1.22 9.30 21.99
C GLY A 283 1.42 9.52 23.49
N LEU A 284 0.44 10.13 24.17
CA LEU A 284 0.50 10.37 25.63
C LEU A 284 0.48 9.07 26.43
N SER A 285 -0.33 8.08 26.02
CA SER A 285 -0.33 6.77 26.68
C SER A 285 1.00 6.01 26.48
N LEU A 286 1.59 6.07 25.28
CA LEU A 286 2.92 5.52 25.02
C LEU A 286 3.99 6.23 25.87
N LEU A 287 3.93 7.56 25.93
CA LEU A 287 4.85 8.36 26.75
C LEU A 287 4.73 8.00 28.23
N ALA A 288 3.52 7.84 28.75
CA ALA A 288 3.29 7.49 30.15
C ALA A 288 3.89 6.11 30.49
N VAL A 289 3.65 5.09 29.65
CA VAL A 289 4.22 3.75 29.83
C VAL A 289 5.74 3.75 29.66
N GLY A 290 6.25 4.50 28.68
CA GLY A 290 7.67 4.66 28.44
C GLY A 290 8.40 5.35 29.60
N LEU A 291 7.82 6.42 30.15
CA LEU A 291 8.35 7.10 31.34
C LEU A 291 8.35 6.19 32.57
N LEU A 292 7.30 5.39 32.75
CA LEU A 292 7.22 4.41 33.84
C LEU A 292 8.32 3.34 33.70
N SER A 293 8.49 2.76 32.52
CA SER A 293 9.57 1.79 32.24
C SER A 293 10.95 2.42 32.46
N PHE A 294 11.18 3.62 31.92
CA PHE A 294 12.43 4.38 32.11
C PHE A 294 12.72 4.65 33.59
N TRP A 295 11.71 5.02 34.38
CA TRP A 295 11.85 5.27 35.80
C TRP A 295 12.23 4.01 36.58
N ILE A 296 11.58 2.88 36.30
CA ILE A 296 11.90 1.57 36.92
C ILE A 296 13.34 1.17 36.59
N MET A 297 13.72 1.34 35.33
CA MET A 297 15.06 1.05 34.83
C MET A 297 16.12 1.91 35.52
N ARG A 298 15.88 3.22 35.66
CA ARG A 298 16.80 4.15 36.33
C ARG A 298 16.93 3.86 37.83
N ARG A 299 15.84 3.43 38.48
CA ARG A 299 15.85 3.03 39.90
C ARG A 299 16.52 1.68 40.15
N SER A 300 16.46 0.76 39.20
CA SER A 300 17.01 -0.59 39.34
C SER A 300 18.47 -0.71 38.88
N LEU A 301 18.89 0.06 37.87
CA LEU A 301 20.23 -0.01 37.29
C LEU A 301 21.11 1.15 37.75
N PHE A 302 20.72 2.37 37.40
CA PHE A 302 21.62 3.52 37.46
C PHE A 302 21.87 4.06 38.88
N LEU A 303 20.79 4.32 39.62
CA LEU A 303 20.87 4.87 40.98
C LEU A 303 21.72 3.97 41.91
N PRO A 304 21.52 2.63 41.94
CA PRO A 304 22.33 1.73 42.75
C PRO A 304 23.80 1.71 42.35
N VAL A 305 24.11 1.72 41.04
CA VAL A 305 25.50 1.69 40.54
C VAL A 305 26.24 2.98 40.91
N ARG A 306 25.60 4.15 40.83
CA ARG A 306 26.23 5.41 41.26
C ARG A 306 26.55 5.44 42.75
N VAL A 307 25.59 5.02 43.57
CA VAL A 307 25.78 4.96 45.03
C VAL A 307 26.85 3.93 45.38
N LEU A 308 26.90 2.81 44.65
CA LEU A 308 27.96 1.82 44.80
C LEU A 308 29.33 2.39 44.38
N LEU A 309 29.42 3.13 43.27
CA LEU A 309 30.67 3.74 42.82
C LEU A 309 31.19 4.77 43.84
N SER A 310 30.33 5.60 44.42
CA SER A 310 30.76 6.54 45.45
C SER A 310 31.25 5.83 46.72
N GLN A 311 30.60 4.75 47.12
CA GLN A 311 31.07 3.87 48.21
C GLN A 311 32.41 3.21 47.87
N ALA A 312 32.54 2.64 46.68
CA ALA A 312 33.75 1.97 46.23
C ALA A 312 34.96 2.91 46.16
N LYS A 313 34.76 4.16 45.72
CA LYS A 313 35.81 5.19 45.74
C LYS A 313 36.26 5.52 47.18
N ALA A 314 35.32 5.64 48.12
CA ALA A 314 35.64 5.92 49.52
C ALA A 314 36.44 4.76 50.16
N ASP A 315 36.02 3.52 49.93
CA ASP A 315 36.70 2.32 50.43
C ASP A 315 38.09 2.14 49.82
N ALA A 316 38.24 2.35 48.51
CA ALA A 316 39.53 2.26 47.83
C ALA A 316 40.53 3.35 48.26
N CYS A 317 40.08 4.42 48.91
CA CYS A 317 40.95 5.46 49.49
C CYS A 317 41.26 5.23 50.98
N GLY A 318 40.60 4.25 51.62
CA GLY A 318 40.70 3.98 53.05
C GLY A 318 39.94 4.98 53.92
N ALA A 319 38.87 5.59 53.41
CA ALA A 319 38.01 6.47 54.19
C ALA A 319 37.14 5.65 55.16
N ILE A 320 37.11 6.04 56.43
CA ILE A 320 36.21 5.44 57.43
C ILE A 320 34.84 6.11 57.29
N THR A 321 33.80 5.33 57.00
CA THR A 321 32.46 5.87 56.70
C THR A 321 31.47 5.51 57.81
N ALA A 322 31.26 6.45 58.73
CA ALA A 322 30.42 6.26 59.92
C ALA A 322 28.97 5.79 59.62
N ARG A 323 28.41 6.09 58.44
CA ARG A 323 27.10 5.57 57.98
C ARG A 323 27.08 5.30 56.48
N ARG A 324 26.88 4.04 56.09
CA ARG A 324 26.76 3.63 54.68
C ARG A 324 25.31 3.66 54.19
N PRO A 325 25.00 4.29 53.04
CA PRO A 325 23.67 4.24 52.47
C PRO A 325 23.29 2.81 52.03
N LYS A 326 22.06 2.40 52.35
CA LYS A 326 21.55 1.05 52.03
C LYS A 326 21.33 0.90 50.52
N LEU A 327 22.06 -0.01 49.88
CA LEU A 327 21.83 -0.40 48.49
C LEU A 327 20.63 -1.34 48.39
N ARG A 328 19.67 -1.04 47.52
CA ARG A 328 18.40 -1.80 47.39
C ARG A 328 18.52 -3.05 46.51
N ILE A 329 19.49 -3.08 45.60
CA ILE A 329 19.69 -4.14 44.61
C ILE A 329 20.67 -5.20 45.13
N ARG A 330 20.39 -6.48 44.85
CA ARG A 330 21.18 -7.61 45.36
C ARG A 330 22.63 -7.60 44.88
N GLU A 331 22.87 -7.42 43.59
CA GLU A 331 24.23 -7.40 43.01
C GLU A 331 25.07 -6.25 43.58
N ALA A 332 24.49 -5.05 43.69
CA ALA A 332 25.19 -3.90 44.25
C ALA A 332 25.48 -4.10 45.75
N HIS A 333 24.55 -4.70 46.50
CA HIS A 333 24.74 -5.02 47.91
C HIS A 333 25.87 -6.03 48.13
N ARG A 334 25.95 -7.09 47.30
CA ARG A 334 27.04 -8.08 47.33
C ARG A 334 28.41 -7.43 47.13
N ILE A 335 28.52 -6.54 46.15
CA ILE A 335 29.78 -5.82 45.88
C ILE A 335 30.13 -4.87 47.05
N ALA A 336 29.18 -4.10 47.56
CA ALA A 336 29.43 -3.20 48.69
C ALA A 336 29.83 -3.93 49.99
N ARG A 337 29.27 -5.13 50.23
CA ARG A 337 29.67 -5.98 51.35
C ARG A 337 31.13 -6.39 51.25
N ALA A 338 31.59 -6.79 50.06
CA ALA A 338 32.99 -7.15 49.82
C ALA A 338 33.93 -5.97 50.06
N LEU A 339 33.54 -4.77 49.62
CA LEU A 339 34.30 -3.53 49.79
C LEU A 339 34.39 -3.08 51.26
N ALA A 340 33.34 -3.30 52.05
CA ALA A 340 33.35 -2.92 53.47
C ALA A 340 34.29 -3.77 54.33
N LEU A 341 34.50 -5.04 53.98
CA LEU A 341 35.44 -5.93 54.68
C LEU A 341 36.88 -5.40 54.63
N THR A 342 37.22 -4.65 53.59
CA THR A 342 38.54 -4.00 53.44
C THR A 342 38.76 -2.87 54.46
N SER A 343 37.69 -2.18 54.84
CA SER A 343 37.73 -0.99 55.71
C SER A 343 37.61 -1.35 57.19
N GLY A 344 37.47 -2.63 57.54
CA GLY A 344 37.36 -3.12 58.92
C GLY A 344 36.01 -2.86 59.60
N GLU A 345 35.00 -2.41 58.85
CA GLU A 345 33.68 -2.06 59.39
C GLU A 345 32.68 -3.24 59.32
N GLN A 346 31.87 -3.40 60.36
CA GLN A 346 30.75 -4.35 60.34
C GLN A 346 29.65 -3.85 59.38
N PHE A 347 29.41 -4.58 58.29
CA PHE A 347 28.34 -4.27 57.35
C PHE A 347 26.98 -4.73 57.90
N PRO A 348 25.89 -3.95 57.76
CA PRO A 348 24.58 -4.32 58.31
C PRO A 348 24.09 -5.67 57.79
N THR A 349 23.48 -6.47 58.69
CA THR A 349 22.97 -7.82 58.42
C THR A 349 21.98 -7.84 57.26
N ASP A 350 22.01 -8.93 56.47
CA ASP A 350 21.26 -9.04 55.24
C ASP A 350 19.74 -9.08 55.46
N ARG A 351 18.98 -8.49 54.53
CA ARG A 351 17.50 -8.58 54.53
C ARG A 351 17.13 -9.84 53.73
N ARG A 352 16.11 -10.61 54.17
CA ARG A 352 15.74 -11.90 53.55
C ARG A 352 15.42 -11.85 52.04
N TRP A 353 15.04 -10.69 51.48
CA TRP A 353 14.75 -10.57 50.04
C TRP A 353 15.15 -9.20 49.45
N ARG A 354 15.86 -9.22 48.32
CA ARG A 354 16.27 -8.05 47.52
C ARG A 354 16.14 -8.38 46.02
N PRO A 355 15.53 -7.50 45.20
CA PRO A 355 15.41 -7.75 43.77
C PRO A 355 16.78 -7.72 43.08
N THR A 356 16.92 -8.57 42.08
CA THR A 356 18.09 -8.60 41.19
C THR A 356 17.97 -7.53 40.12
N VAL A 357 19.12 -7.13 39.58
CA VAL A 357 19.17 -6.22 38.42
C VAL A 357 18.39 -6.80 37.23
N LEU A 358 18.49 -8.12 37.01
CA LEU A 358 17.76 -8.80 35.94
C LEU A 358 16.24 -8.72 36.14
N GLN A 359 15.75 -8.91 37.37
CA GLN A 359 14.32 -8.76 37.67
C GLN A 359 13.85 -7.32 37.42
N GLY A 360 14.64 -6.32 37.80
CA GLY A 360 14.33 -4.91 37.51
C GLY A 360 14.21 -4.62 36.01
N LEU A 361 15.16 -5.12 35.21
CA LEU A 361 15.14 -4.99 33.75
C LEU A 361 13.98 -5.78 33.12
N SER A 362 13.66 -6.96 33.65
CA SER A 362 12.55 -7.80 33.15
C SER A 362 11.20 -7.14 33.40
N VAL A 363 11.00 -6.53 34.57
CA VAL A 363 9.78 -5.77 34.90
C VAL A 363 9.66 -4.53 34.00
N ALA A 364 10.75 -3.80 33.77
CA ALA A 364 10.76 -2.66 32.86
C ALA A 364 10.41 -3.08 31.42
N LEU A 365 10.93 -4.22 30.96
CA LEU A 365 10.63 -4.80 29.65
C LEU A 365 9.16 -5.16 29.52
N VAL A 366 8.60 -5.90 30.49
CA VAL A 366 7.20 -6.32 30.48
C VAL A 366 6.29 -5.11 30.43
N ILE A 367 6.52 -4.11 31.28
CA ILE A 367 5.73 -2.87 31.30
C ILE A 367 5.80 -2.14 29.95
N ALA A 368 6.98 -2.06 29.35
CA ALA A 368 7.14 -1.41 28.06
C ALA A 368 6.43 -2.17 26.92
N LEU A 369 6.36 -3.51 26.98
CA LEU A 369 5.67 -4.35 26.00
C LEU A 369 4.15 -4.42 26.20
N LEU A 370 3.63 -4.05 27.37
CA LEU A 370 2.18 -4.01 27.61
C LEU A 370 1.47 -3.03 26.68
N TRP A 371 2.08 -1.87 26.40
CA TRP A 371 1.47 -0.87 25.51
C TRP A 371 1.32 -1.37 24.07
N PRO A 372 2.36 -1.82 23.35
CA PRO A 372 2.19 -2.31 21.99
C PRO A 372 1.33 -3.57 21.93
N ALA A 373 1.37 -4.44 22.94
CA ALA A 373 0.46 -5.59 23.03
C ALA A 373 -1.00 -5.15 23.13
N ALA A 374 -1.31 -4.18 23.98
CA ALA A 374 -2.66 -3.64 24.12
C ALA A 374 -3.15 -2.98 22.81
N VAL A 375 -2.30 -2.20 22.14
CA VAL A 375 -2.62 -1.55 20.87
C VAL A 375 -2.91 -2.58 19.78
N VAL A 376 -2.11 -3.63 19.66
CA VAL A 376 -2.35 -4.71 18.69
C VAL A 376 -3.67 -5.43 18.99
N VAL A 377 -3.94 -5.77 20.25
CA VAL A 377 -5.20 -6.43 20.64
C VAL A 377 -6.42 -5.54 20.34
N LEU A 378 -6.34 -4.24 20.63
CA LEU A 378 -7.41 -3.30 20.33
C LEU A 378 -7.59 -3.09 18.82
N GLY A 379 -6.49 -3.00 18.06
CA GLY A 379 -6.52 -2.84 16.61
C GLY A 379 -7.01 -4.07 15.85
N LEU A 380 -6.83 -5.28 16.41
CA LEU A 380 -7.40 -6.52 15.86
C LEU A 380 -8.87 -6.73 16.21
N ARG A 381 -9.38 -6.02 17.24
CA ARG A 381 -10.80 -6.05 17.66
C ARG A 381 -11.64 -4.92 17.05
N ALA A 382 -11.03 -4.06 16.23
CA ALA A 382 -11.74 -2.97 15.59
C ALA A 382 -12.86 -3.53 14.68
N PRO A 383 -14.04 -2.86 14.62
CA PRO A 383 -15.09 -3.27 13.71
C PRO A 383 -14.59 -3.28 12.28
N ALA A 384 -15.16 -4.15 11.47
CA ALA A 384 -14.84 -4.20 10.05
C ALA A 384 -15.10 -2.85 9.37
N PRO A 385 -14.26 -2.43 8.42
CA PRO A 385 -14.48 -1.18 7.71
C PRO A 385 -15.77 -1.26 6.90
N THR A 386 -16.60 -0.22 7.03
CA THR A 386 -17.81 -0.07 6.22
C THR A 386 -17.42 0.31 4.80
N VAL A 387 -17.85 -0.46 3.81
CA VAL A 387 -17.62 -0.13 2.41
C VAL A 387 -18.70 0.88 1.97
N PRO A 388 -18.31 2.07 1.45
CA PRO A 388 -19.26 3.05 0.95
C PRO A 388 -20.08 2.50 -0.23
N VAL A 389 -21.37 2.86 -0.27
CA VAL A 389 -22.27 2.51 -1.37
C VAL A 389 -21.71 2.96 -2.73
N GLN A 390 -21.03 4.12 -2.77
CA GLN A 390 -20.41 4.60 -4.01
C GLN A 390 -19.35 3.63 -4.56
N LEU A 391 -18.49 3.06 -3.71
CA LEU A 391 -17.49 2.09 -4.17
C LEU A 391 -18.15 0.82 -4.68
N MET A 392 -19.26 0.40 -4.06
CA MET A 392 -20.03 -0.75 -4.54
C MET A 392 -20.66 -0.48 -5.92
N ARG A 393 -21.25 0.70 -6.13
CA ARG A 393 -21.78 1.12 -7.44
C ARG A 393 -20.69 1.22 -8.51
N ASP A 394 -19.51 1.70 -8.12
CA ASP A 394 -18.36 1.80 -9.03
C ASP A 394 -17.85 0.41 -9.46
N GLU A 395 -17.85 -0.58 -8.56
CA GLU A 395 -17.54 -1.98 -8.92
C GLU A 395 -18.65 -2.65 -9.74
N GLU A 396 -19.94 -2.39 -9.46
CA GLU A 396 -21.07 -2.85 -10.29
C GLU A 396 -20.93 -2.35 -11.74
N ASN A 397 -20.61 -1.08 -11.93
CA ASN A 397 -20.35 -0.51 -13.26
C ASN A 397 -19.21 -1.22 -13.99
N ARG A 398 -18.15 -1.58 -13.25
CA ARG A 398 -16.99 -2.29 -13.80
C ARG A 398 -17.35 -3.72 -14.21
N ALA A 399 -18.16 -4.41 -13.41
CA ALA A 399 -18.65 -5.75 -13.74
C ALA A 399 -19.55 -5.72 -14.99
N GLU A 400 -20.45 -4.75 -15.08
CA GLU A 400 -21.34 -4.57 -16.22
C GLU A 400 -20.56 -4.21 -17.51
N GLU A 401 -19.52 -3.37 -17.39
CA GLU A 401 -18.61 -3.06 -18.51
C GLU A 401 -17.86 -4.31 -18.98
N ALA A 402 -17.33 -5.12 -18.05
CA ALA A 402 -16.61 -6.35 -18.38
C ALA A 402 -17.53 -7.40 -19.02
N SER A 403 -18.74 -7.58 -18.48
CA SER A 403 -19.79 -8.46 -19.05
C SER A 403 -20.17 -8.01 -20.47
N SER A 404 -20.42 -6.71 -20.65
CA SER A 404 -20.75 -6.14 -21.97
C SER A 404 -19.60 -6.29 -22.97
N ALA A 405 -18.34 -6.11 -22.54
CA ALA A 405 -17.18 -6.29 -23.40
C ALA A 405 -17.03 -7.75 -23.85
N LEU A 406 -17.24 -8.71 -22.94
CA LEU A 406 -17.21 -10.13 -23.25
C LEU A 406 -18.36 -10.51 -24.21
N GLY A 407 -19.59 -10.07 -23.91
CA GLY A 407 -20.75 -10.30 -24.77
C GLY A 407 -20.53 -9.76 -26.19
N ASN A 408 -20.08 -8.51 -26.33
CA ASN A 408 -19.79 -7.90 -27.64
C ASN A 408 -18.69 -8.63 -28.42
N LEU A 409 -17.66 -9.15 -27.74
CA LEU A 409 -16.61 -9.94 -28.40
C LEU A 409 -17.20 -11.24 -28.97
N LEU A 410 -18.04 -11.92 -28.19
CA LEU A 410 -18.68 -13.18 -28.57
C LEU A 410 -19.69 -12.99 -29.71
N ASP A 411 -20.60 -12.02 -29.57
CA ASP A 411 -21.55 -11.65 -30.64
C ASP A 411 -20.81 -11.26 -31.91
N GLY A 412 -19.73 -10.49 -31.79
CA GLY A 412 -18.92 -10.07 -32.92
C GLY A 412 -18.28 -11.26 -33.68
N GLY A 413 -17.85 -12.30 -32.97
CA GLY A 413 -17.34 -13.52 -33.58
C GLY A 413 -18.43 -14.33 -34.27
N LEU A 414 -19.62 -14.42 -33.68
CA LEU A 414 -20.77 -15.05 -34.32
C LEU A 414 -21.20 -14.31 -35.59
N VAL A 415 -21.19 -12.97 -35.59
CA VAL A 415 -21.45 -12.18 -36.79
C VAL A 415 -20.44 -12.51 -37.91
N THR A 416 -19.16 -12.69 -37.59
CA THR A 416 -18.15 -13.12 -38.57
C THR A 416 -18.48 -14.51 -39.13
N VAL A 417 -18.78 -15.49 -38.27
CA VAL A 417 -19.12 -16.86 -38.69
C VAL A 417 -20.36 -16.87 -39.58
N SER A 418 -21.42 -16.16 -39.17
CA SER A 418 -22.66 -16.05 -39.92
C SER A 418 -22.45 -15.35 -41.27
N ARG A 419 -21.72 -14.23 -41.30
CA ARG A 419 -21.37 -13.54 -42.56
C ARG A 419 -20.58 -14.46 -43.50
N THR A 420 -19.66 -15.24 -42.96
CA THR A 420 -18.83 -16.15 -43.76
C THR A 420 -19.66 -17.28 -44.37
N SER A 421 -20.69 -17.75 -43.65
CA SER A 421 -21.57 -18.82 -44.13
C SER A 421 -22.45 -18.41 -45.32
N TYR A 422 -22.74 -17.11 -45.50
CA TYR A 422 -23.52 -16.63 -46.63
C TYR A 422 -22.73 -16.70 -47.95
N GLY A 423 -23.31 -17.38 -48.94
CA GLY A 423 -22.73 -17.54 -50.28
C GLY A 423 -21.45 -18.39 -50.29
N PHE A 424 -21.32 -19.32 -49.34
CA PHE A 424 -20.20 -20.25 -49.26
C PHE A 424 -20.46 -21.48 -50.15
N ASN A 425 -19.51 -21.87 -51.01
CA ASN A 425 -19.64 -23.04 -51.89
C ASN A 425 -18.88 -24.23 -51.29
N VAL A 426 -19.61 -25.32 -50.99
CA VAL A 426 -19.06 -26.52 -50.34
C VAL A 426 -18.43 -27.51 -51.34
N GLN A 427 -18.67 -27.33 -52.65
CA GLN A 427 -18.15 -28.26 -53.68
C GLN A 427 -16.65 -28.10 -53.97
N ASP A 428 -16.06 -26.94 -53.64
CA ASP A 428 -14.63 -26.65 -53.84
C ASP A 428 -13.95 -26.37 -52.48
N LEU A 429 -13.38 -27.42 -51.88
CA LEU A 429 -12.74 -27.36 -50.56
C LEU A 429 -11.47 -26.50 -50.54
N GLU A 430 -10.74 -26.38 -51.65
CA GLU A 430 -9.54 -25.53 -51.72
C GLU A 430 -9.91 -24.04 -51.77
N GLN A 431 -10.93 -23.69 -52.55
CA GLN A 431 -11.44 -22.32 -52.58
C GLN A 431 -12.09 -21.95 -51.26
N ALA A 432 -12.80 -22.89 -50.62
CA ALA A 432 -13.34 -22.74 -49.28
C ALA A 432 -12.23 -22.41 -48.27
N GLY A 433 -11.15 -23.20 -48.22
CA GLY A 433 -10.00 -22.94 -47.36
C GLY A 433 -9.41 -21.54 -47.53
N ARG A 434 -9.16 -21.11 -48.78
CA ARG A 434 -8.62 -19.76 -49.08
C ARG A 434 -9.57 -18.62 -48.72
N ARG A 435 -10.88 -18.85 -48.67
CA ARG A 435 -11.85 -17.84 -48.22
C ARG A 435 -11.84 -17.74 -46.69
N LEU A 436 -11.81 -18.87 -46.00
CA LEU A 436 -11.71 -18.91 -44.54
C LEU A 436 -10.43 -18.23 -44.04
N ASP A 437 -9.31 -18.45 -44.75
CA ASP A 437 -8.00 -17.86 -44.41
C ASP A 437 -8.03 -16.33 -44.51
N ARG A 438 -8.61 -15.79 -45.59
CA ARG A 438 -8.75 -14.33 -45.76
C ARG A 438 -9.67 -13.69 -44.72
N GLU A 439 -10.77 -14.35 -44.35
CA GLU A 439 -11.64 -13.82 -43.28
C GLU A 439 -10.91 -13.86 -41.93
N LEU A 440 -10.20 -14.95 -41.62
CA LEU A 440 -9.47 -15.10 -40.37
C LEU A 440 -8.30 -14.11 -40.24
N ASP A 441 -7.59 -13.81 -41.33
CA ASP A 441 -6.52 -12.81 -41.37
C ASP A 441 -7.01 -11.40 -40.97
N THR A 442 -8.30 -11.14 -41.16
CA THR A 442 -8.92 -9.85 -40.79
C THR A 442 -9.57 -9.87 -39.40
N ASP A 443 -9.67 -11.03 -38.75
CA ASP A 443 -10.40 -11.20 -37.49
C ASP A 443 -9.50 -11.83 -36.42
N ASP A 444 -8.96 -10.98 -35.54
CA ASP A 444 -8.05 -11.40 -34.48
C ASP A 444 -8.74 -12.01 -33.25
N ARG A 445 -10.08 -12.13 -33.25
CA ARG A 445 -10.89 -12.70 -32.16
C ARG A 445 -10.94 -14.23 -32.23
N LEU A 446 -10.82 -14.78 -33.44
CA LEU A 446 -10.90 -16.21 -33.70
C LEU A 446 -9.49 -16.79 -33.86
N ARG A 447 -9.26 -17.99 -33.30
CA ARG A 447 -7.99 -18.73 -33.50
C ARG A 447 -8.01 -19.63 -34.73
N ALA A 448 -9.20 -20.04 -35.14
CA ALA A 448 -9.44 -20.99 -36.20
C ALA A 448 -10.85 -20.79 -36.76
N LEU A 449 -10.99 -20.97 -38.07
CA LEU A 449 -12.25 -20.90 -38.78
C LEU A 449 -12.32 -22.07 -39.77
N TYR A 450 -13.35 -22.90 -39.67
CA TYR A 450 -13.39 -24.17 -40.41
C TYR A 450 -14.80 -24.62 -40.78
N LEU A 451 -14.86 -25.45 -41.81
CA LEU A 451 -16.06 -26.10 -42.34
C LEU A 451 -16.18 -27.51 -41.75
N VAL A 452 -17.36 -27.85 -41.25
CA VAL A 452 -17.69 -29.19 -40.77
C VAL A 452 -18.86 -29.81 -41.53
N ASP A 453 -18.89 -31.15 -41.59
CA ASP A 453 -20.05 -31.92 -42.03
C ASP A 453 -21.09 -32.13 -40.90
N ARG A 454 -22.14 -32.92 -41.21
CA ARG A 454 -23.23 -33.26 -40.27
C ARG A 454 -22.76 -34.01 -39.02
N ASP A 455 -21.66 -34.76 -39.14
CA ASP A 455 -21.07 -35.53 -38.05
C ASP A 455 -20.07 -34.68 -37.23
N GLY A 456 -19.86 -33.42 -37.63
CA GLY A 456 -18.94 -32.49 -37.00
C GLY A 456 -17.48 -32.67 -37.42
N LYS A 457 -17.20 -33.47 -38.46
CA LYS A 457 -15.85 -33.68 -38.98
C LYS A 457 -15.40 -32.50 -39.83
N VAL A 458 -14.16 -32.07 -39.61
CA VAL A 458 -13.56 -30.93 -40.32
C VAL A 458 -13.22 -31.32 -41.76
N LEU A 459 -13.74 -30.56 -42.73
CA LEU A 459 -13.54 -30.76 -44.17
C LEU A 459 -12.50 -29.79 -44.75
N ALA A 460 -12.53 -28.54 -44.31
CA ALA A 460 -11.59 -27.48 -44.68
C ALA A 460 -11.43 -26.53 -43.49
N GLY A 461 -10.28 -25.88 -43.34
CA GLY A 461 -10.07 -24.95 -42.23
C GLY A 461 -8.89 -24.00 -42.44
N ALA A 462 -8.93 -22.92 -41.68
CA ALA A 462 -7.92 -21.88 -41.63
C ALA A 462 -7.47 -21.62 -40.18
N GLY A 463 -6.24 -21.15 -40.01
CA GLY A 463 -5.64 -20.84 -38.71
C GLY A 463 -5.09 -22.05 -37.96
N ARG A 464 -5.24 -22.04 -36.63
CA ARG A 464 -4.74 -23.10 -35.76
C ARG A 464 -5.60 -24.36 -35.87
N ARG A 465 -5.04 -25.52 -35.49
CA ARG A 465 -5.80 -26.79 -35.45
C ARG A 465 -6.99 -26.67 -34.47
N PRO A 466 -8.21 -27.08 -34.88
CA PRO A 466 -9.38 -27.10 -34.01
C PRO A 466 -9.13 -27.85 -32.70
N LEU A 467 -9.57 -27.28 -31.59
CA LEU A 467 -9.46 -27.91 -30.25
C LEU A 467 -10.77 -28.57 -29.82
N ARG A 468 -11.89 -28.21 -30.46
CA ARG A 468 -13.20 -28.81 -30.21
C ARG A 468 -13.18 -30.32 -30.44
N THR A 469 -13.89 -31.07 -29.60
CA THR A 469 -14.16 -32.49 -29.87
C THR A 469 -15.01 -32.66 -31.14
N VAL A 470 -14.77 -33.76 -31.85
CA VAL A 470 -15.50 -34.08 -33.08
C VAL A 470 -16.84 -34.67 -32.71
N GLU A 471 -17.83 -33.80 -32.56
CA GLU A 471 -19.23 -34.14 -32.27
C GLU A 471 -20.18 -33.30 -33.15
N PRO A 472 -21.42 -33.77 -33.39
CA PRO A 472 -22.46 -32.97 -34.05
C PRO A 472 -22.72 -31.66 -33.32
N LEU A 473 -23.04 -30.61 -34.07
CA LEU A 473 -23.31 -29.30 -33.49
C LEU A 473 -24.66 -29.29 -32.73
N PRO A 474 -24.77 -28.54 -31.62
CA PRO A 474 -25.94 -28.60 -30.74
C PRO A 474 -27.19 -27.88 -31.29
N GLY A 475 -27.11 -27.24 -32.46
CA GLY A 475 -28.24 -26.56 -33.10
C GLY A 475 -27.87 -25.94 -34.45
N GLU A 476 -28.71 -25.03 -34.95
CA GLU A 476 -28.52 -24.38 -36.26
C GLU A 476 -27.51 -23.22 -36.19
N ILE A 477 -27.67 -22.30 -35.24
CA ILE A 477 -26.80 -21.13 -35.08
C ILE A 477 -26.60 -20.85 -33.59
N GLY A 478 -25.40 -20.40 -33.20
CA GLY A 478 -25.17 -19.93 -31.85
C GLY A 478 -23.72 -20.00 -31.40
N ILE A 479 -23.54 -19.84 -30.08
CA ILE A 479 -22.25 -19.93 -29.40
C ILE A 479 -22.33 -21.04 -28.37
N HIS A 480 -21.29 -21.86 -28.27
CA HIS A 480 -21.25 -22.97 -27.34
C HIS A 480 -19.88 -23.10 -26.66
N LEU A 481 -19.90 -23.68 -25.47
CA LEU A 481 -18.71 -24.00 -24.68
C LEU A 481 -18.52 -25.51 -24.68
N ASP A 482 -17.41 -25.97 -25.26
CA ASP A 482 -17.03 -27.38 -25.18
C ASP A 482 -16.51 -27.69 -23.76
N ARG A 483 -17.31 -28.45 -23.01
CA ARG A 483 -17.04 -28.83 -21.61
C ARG A 483 -16.13 -30.05 -21.49
N THR A 484 -15.83 -30.74 -22.59
CA THR A 484 -15.02 -31.97 -22.55
C THR A 484 -13.52 -31.65 -22.39
N VAL A 485 -13.09 -30.47 -22.85
CA VAL A 485 -11.71 -30.00 -22.78
C VAL A 485 -11.41 -29.33 -21.44
N GLN A 486 -10.93 -30.11 -20.47
CA GLN A 486 -10.77 -29.63 -19.07
C GLN A 486 -9.62 -28.62 -18.85
N ARG A 487 -8.64 -28.52 -19.76
CA ARG A 487 -7.46 -27.67 -19.58
C ARG A 487 -7.64 -26.23 -20.06
N LEU A 488 -8.58 -25.99 -20.97
CA LEU A 488 -8.75 -24.71 -21.65
C LEU A 488 -10.22 -24.53 -22.03
N PRO A 489 -10.86 -23.39 -21.73
CA PRO A 489 -12.22 -23.14 -22.17
C PRO A 489 -12.22 -23.00 -23.70
N VAL A 490 -12.78 -24.00 -24.39
CA VAL A 490 -12.95 -23.95 -25.85
C VAL A 490 -14.34 -23.42 -26.13
N VAL A 491 -14.40 -22.14 -26.52
CA VAL A 491 -15.62 -21.45 -26.91
C VAL A 491 -15.65 -21.35 -28.42
N TYR A 492 -16.77 -21.66 -29.04
CA TYR A 492 -16.92 -21.58 -30.49
C TYR A 492 -18.28 -21.03 -30.90
N ALA A 493 -18.29 -20.27 -32.00
CA ALA A 493 -19.49 -19.85 -32.70
C ALA A 493 -19.70 -20.75 -33.91
N TYR A 494 -20.96 -21.04 -34.24
CA TYR A 494 -21.30 -21.88 -35.39
C TYR A 494 -22.53 -21.34 -36.12
N ASN A 495 -22.58 -21.59 -37.43
CA ASN A 495 -23.78 -21.40 -38.23
C ASN A 495 -23.93 -22.53 -39.25
N GLN A 496 -25.08 -23.19 -39.24
CA GLN A 496 -25.45 -24.27 -40.13
C GLN A 496 -25.92 -23.69 -41.48
N MET A 497 -25.45 -24.32 -42.54
CA MET A 497 -25.77 -24.01 -43.93
C MET A 497 -26.77 -25.03 -44.48
N ALA A 498 -27.26 -24.77 -45.70
CA ALA A 498 -28.01 -25.75 -46.46
C ALA A 498 -27.22 -27.08 -46.61
N ASP A 499 -27.94 -28.19 -46.76
CA ASP A 499 -27.39 -29.54 -46.90
C ASP A 499 -26.70 -30.13 -45.64
N GLY A 500 -26.70 -29.40 -44.51
CA GLY A 500 -26.27 -29.88 -43.20
C GLY A 500 -24.77 -29.70 -42.91
N TYR A 501 -24.06 -28.92 -43.73
CA TYR A 501 -22.72 -28.43 -43.43
C TYR A 501 -22.77 -27.21 -42.52
N SER A 502 -21.71 -26.93 -41.77
CA SER A 502 -21.66 -25.77 -40.89
C SER A 502 -20.29 -25.10 -40.89
N ILE A 503 -20.28 -23.78 -40.71
CA ILE A 503 -19.04 -23.04 -40.43
C ILE A 503 -18.91 -22.88 -38.92
N VAL A 504 -17.72 -23.12 -38.41
CA VAL A 504 -17.37 -23.01 -37.00
C VAL A 504 -16.16 -22.09 -36.85
N GLY A 505 -16.27 -21.11 -35.96
CA GLY A 505 -15.17 -20.25 -35.54
C GLY A 505 -14.86 -20.49 -34.07
N GLU A 506 -13.63 -20.92 -33.76
CA GLU A 506 -13.17 -21.06 -32.38
C GLU A 506 -12.57 -19.74 -31.89
N PHE A 507 -13.02 -19.26 -30.73
CA PHE A 507 -12.46 -18.06 -30.11
C PHE A 507 -11.05 -18.31 -29.59
N ASP A 508 -10.20 -17.29 -29.65
CA ASP A 508 -8.86 -17.36 -29.05
C ASP A 508 -8.95 -17.22 -27.51
N PRO A 509 -8.58 -18.26 -26.74
CA PRO A 509 -8.62 -18.21 -25.28
C PRO A 509 -7.71 -17.13 -24.70
N ASP A 510 -6.60 -16.79 -25.37
CA ASP A 510 -5.70 -15.72 -24.93
C ASP A 510 -6.37 -14.35 -25.02
N ARG A 511 -7.25 -14.16 -26.01
CA ARG A 511 -8.04 -12.93 -26.18
C ARG A 511 -9.14 -12.81 -25.14
N LEU A 512 -9.86 -13.90 -24.87
CA LEU A 512 -10.86 -13.97 -23.81
C LEU A 512 -10.23 -13.68 -22.45
N LEU A 513 -9.11 -14.34 -22.14
CA LEU A 513 -8.36 -14.13 -20.90
C LEU A 513 -7.78 -12.71 -20.82
N GLY A 514 -7.37 -12.14 -21.96
CA GLY A 514 -6.89 -10.76 -22.05
C GLY A 514 -7.96 -9.71 -21.76
N LEU A 515 -9.26 -10.01 -21.94
CA LEU A 515 -10.34 -9.13 -21.47
C LEU A 515 -10.47 -9.18 -19.95
N VAL A 516 -10.51 -10.39 -19.40
CA VAL A 516 -10.66 -10.63 -17.95
C VAL A 516 -9.48 -10.03 -17.17
N ARG A 517 -8.25 -10.15 -17.67
CA ARG A 517 -7.03 -9.59 -17.04
C ARG A 517 -6.89 -8.07 -17.12
N ARG A 518 -7.65 -7.40 -17.99
CA ARG A 518 -7.63 -5.93 -18.10
C ARG A 518 -8.44 -5.25 -17.00
N VAL A 519 -9.33 -5.98 -16.36
CA VAL A 519 -10.16 -5.50 -15.27
C VAL A 519 -9.33 -5.49 -13.98
N SER A 520 -9.37 -4.37 -13.25
CA SER A 520 -8.73 -4.27 -11.93
C SER A 520 -9.46 -5.15 -10.92
N GLY A 521 -8.71 -5.93 -10.15
CA GLY A 521 -9.24 -6.92 -9.20
C GLY A 521 -9.13 -8.35 -9.73
N ARG A 522 -9.48 -9.33 -8.91
CA ARG A 522 -9.53 -10.73 -9.36
C ARG A 522 -10.86 -10.96 -10.05
N THR A 523 -10.84 -11.34 -11.32
CA THR A 523 -12.04 -11.45 -12.14
C THR A 523 -12.24 -12.88 -12.58
N TYR A 524 -13.44 -13.39 -12.36
CA TYR A 524 -13.90 -14.71 -12.75
C TYR A 524 -14.99 -14.57 -13.82
N VAL A 525 -15.01 -15.49 -14.77
CA VAL A 525 -16.20 -15.76 -15.60
C VAL A 525 -16.70 -17.12 -15.21
N VAL A 526 -17.97 -17.21 -14.82
CA VAL A 526 -18.57 -18.44 -14.30
C VAL A 526 -19.77 -18.85 -15.15
N ASP A 527 -19.99 -20.15 -15.27
CA ASP A 527 -21.18 -20.73 -15.92
C ASP A 527 -22.37 -20.87 -14.96
N ALA A 528 -23.51 -21.31 -15.48
CA ALA A 528 -24.75 -21.56 -14.73
C ALA A 528 -24.57 -22.52 -13.55
N GLU A 529 -23.60 -23.45 -13.63
CA GLU A 529 -23.28 -24.38 -12.55
C GLU A 529 -22.26 -23.82 -11.55
N LEU A 530 -21.95 -22.52 -11.62
CA LEU A 530 -21.00 -21.79 -10.77
C LEU A 530 -19.58 -22.35 -10.87
N ARG A 531 -19.20 -22.79 -12.06
CA ARG A 531 -17.85 -23.27 -12.36
C ARG A 531 -17.09 -22.19 -13.13
N THR A 532 -15.82 -22.03 -12.80
CA THR A 532 -14.95 -21.02 -13.40
C THR A 532 -14.60 -21.38 -14.84
N VAL A 533 -15.08 -20.59 -15.79
CA VAL A 533 -14.73 -20.64 -17.22
C VAL A 533 -13.45 -19.86 -17.51
N LEU A 534 -13.26 -18.69 -16.89
CA LEU A 534 -12.06 -17.85 -16.98
C LEU A 534 -11.70 -17.27 -15.59
N ASP A 535 -10.40 -17.10 -15.31
CA ASP A 535 -9.89 -16.41 -14.10
C ASP A 535 -8.68 -15.54 -14.47
N SER A 536 -8.61 -14.31 -13.97
CA SER A 536 -7.48 -13.41 -14.20
C SER A 536 -6.15 -13.92 -13.59
N GLU A 537 -6.17 -14.63 -12.46
CA GLU A 537 -4.99 -15.03 -11.67
C GLU A 537 -4.55 -16.51 -11.89
N GLY A 538 -5.07 -17.14 -12.95
CA GLY A 538 -4.75 -18.52 -13.32
C GLY A 538 -5.69 -19.54 -12.68
N PHE A 539 -6.14 -20.51 -13.48
CA PHE A 539 -7.19 -21.45 -13.09
C PHE A 539 -7.08 -22.78 -13.83
N GLN A 540 -7.82 -23.78 -13.34
CA GLN A 540 -8.24 -24.92 -14.15
C GLN A 540 -9.69 -24.70 -14.53
N ALA A 541 -10.01 -24.87 -15.81
CA ALA A 541 -11.37 -24.68 -16.30
C ALA A 541 -12.34 -25.62 -15.57
N PHE A 542 -13.55 -25.12 -15.34
CA PHE A 542 -14.66 -25.83 -14.71
C PHE A 542 -14.49 -26.20 -13.23
N GLN A 543 -13.51 -25.60 -12.54
CA GLN A 543 -13.43 -25.72 -11.08
C GLN A 543 -14.60 -24.98 -10.40
N PRO A 544 -15.20 -25.56 -9.34
CA PRO A 544 -16.24 -24.87 -8.58
C PRO A 544 -15.74 -23.56 -7.98
N LEU A 545 -16.57 -22.51 -8.05
CA LEU A 545 -16.27 -21.20 -7.50
C LEU A 545 -16.14 -21.24 -5.97
N GLN A 546 -14.99 -20.78 -5.49
CA GLN A 546 -14.66 -20.74 -4.07
C GLN A 546 -15.08 -19.40 -3.44
N GLY A 547 -15.46 -19.43 -2.17
CA GLY A 547 -15.89 -18.25 -1.41
C GLY A 547 -17.40 -18.00 -1.49
N ASP A 548 -18.02 -17.84 -0.33
CA ASP A 548 -19.48 -17.72 -0.22
C ASP A 548 -20.01 -16.40 -0.79
N LEU A 549 -19.32 -15.28 -0.53
CA LEU A 549 -19.71 -13.97 -1.05
C LEU A 549 -19.66 -13.92 -2.59
N VAL A 550 -18.60 -14.50 -3.17
CA VAL A 550 -18.40 -14.56 -4.62
C VAL A 550 -19.49 -15.41 -5.26
N ARG A 551 -19.83 -16.53 -4.64
CA ARG A 551 -20.90 -17.44 -5.10
C ARG A 551 -22.29 -16.82 -5.01
N GLU A 552 -22.60 -16.16 -3.90
CA GLU A 552 -23.88 -15.45 -3.73
C GLU A 552 -24.06 -14.36 -4.79
N ALA A 553 -23.03 -13.55 -5.04
CA ALA A 553 -23.08 -12.51 -6.08
C ALA A 553 -23.23 -13.10 -7.49
N ALA A 554 -22.53 -14.20 -7.78
CA ALA A 554 -22.67 -14.90 -9.06
C ALA A 554 -24.10 -15.38 -9.31
N VAL A 555 -24.70 -16.08 -8.34
CA VAL A 555 -26.07 -16.63 -8.45
C VAL A 555 -27.10 -15.55 -8.77
N GLU A 556 -26.98 -14.38 -8.13
CA GLU A 556 -27.90 -13.27 -8.35
C GLU A 556 -27.68 -12.55 -9.70
N ALA A 557 -26.46 -12.57 -10.22
CA ALA A 557 -26.12 -11.96 -11.50
C ALA A 557 -26.45 -12.86 -12.72
N LEU A 558 -26.38 -14.19 -12.57
CA LEU A 558 -26.57 -15.16 -13.66
C LEU A 558 -27.80 -14.92 -14.56
N PRO A 559 -28.98 -14.50 -14.04
CA PRO A 559 -30.15 -14.17 -14.88
C PRO A 559 -30.00 -12.93 -15.78
N GLY A 560 -28.80 -12.33 -15.86
CA GLY A 560 -28.51 -11.12 -16.64
C GLY A 560 -28.51 -9.82 -15.82
N GLY A 561 -28.59 -9.91 -14.49
CA GLY A 561 -28.57 -8.77 -13.57
C GLY A 561 -27.16 -8.33 -13.19
N THR A 562 -27.05 -7.14 -12.58
CA THR A 562 -25.82 -6.64 -11.96
C THR A 562 -26.04 -6.48 -10.47
N VAL A 563 -25.11 -6.99 -9.65
CA VAL A 563 -25.17 -6.96 -8.18
C VAL A 563 -23.82 -6.61 -7.57
N GLY A 564 -23.84 -5.73 -6.57
CA GLY A 564 -22.72 -5.48 -5.66
C GLY A 564 -23.01 -6.05 -4.27
N ARG A 565 -21.98 -6.67 -3.67
CA ARG A 565 -22.01 -7.18 -2.30
C ARG A 565 -20.70 -6.81 -1.60
N SER A 566 -20.79 -6.41 -0.34
CA SER A 566 -19.63 -6.32 0.53
C SER A 566 -19.87 -7.16 1.78
N ARG A 567 -18.88 -7.96 2.16
CA ARG A 567 -18.89 -8.72 3.43
C ARG A 567 -17.48 -8.79 3.95
N THR A 568 -17.37 -8.78 5.27
CA THR A 568 -16.11 -9.08 5.95
C THR A 568 -16.07 -10.57 6.25
N ALA A 569 -15.56 -11.36 5.31
CA ALA A 569 -15.34 -12.80 5.54
C ALA A 569 -14.01 -12.98 6.27
N ASP A 570 -13.99 -13.74 7.37
CA ASP A 570 -12.78 -14.06 8.15
C ASP A 570 -11.94 -12.85 8.60
N GLY A 571 -12.58 -11.70 8.81
CA GLY A 571 -11.91 -10.45 9.18
C GLY A 571 -11.20 -9.73 8.02
N LYS A 572 -11.31 -10.23 6.78
CA LYS A 572 -10.88 -9.53 5.56
C LYS A 572 -12.11 -8.92 4.88
N PRO A 573 -12.17 -7.60 4.71
CA PRO A 573 -13.26 -6.99 3.97
C PRO A 573 -13.09 -7.38 2.49
N ALA A 574 -14.13 -7.92 1.88
CA ALA A 574 -14.17 -8.24 0.47
C ALA A 574 -15.31 -7.44 -0.17
N LEU A 575 -15.02 -6.84 -1.32
CA LEU A 575 -16.01 -6.18 -2.15
C LEU A 575 -16.12 -7.01 -3.43
N VAL A 576 -17.32 -7.50 -3.70
CA VAL A 576 -17.62 -8.31 -4.88
C VAL A 576 -18.68 -7.61 -5.70
N ALA A 577 -18.47 -7.54 -7.01
CA ALA A 577 -19.49 -7.16 -7.95
C ALA A 577 -19.63 -8.25 -9.01
N ALA A 578 -20.84 -8.52 -9.46
CA ALA A 578 -21.11 -9.49 -10.51
C ALA A 578 -22.11 -8.92 -11.52
N ALA A 579 -21.93 -9.26 -12.79
CA ALA A 579 -22.85 -8.92 -13.87
C ALA A 579 -23.04 -10.12 -14.81
N GLY A 580 -24.29 -10.50 -15.04
CA GLY A 580 -24.65 -11.53 -16.00
C GLY A 580 -24.45 -11.06 -17.44
N LEU A 581 -24.24 -12.00 -18.36
CA LEU A 581 -24.26 -11.73 -19.79
C LEU A 581 -25.71 -11.50 -20.23
N SER A 582 -26.05 -10.24 -20.50
CA SER A 582 -27.41 -9.79 -20.85
C SER A 582 -27.53 -9.21 -22.27
N ALA A 583 -26.51 -9.39 -23.12
CA ALA A 583 -26.55 -8.93 -24.50
C ALA A 583 -27.74 -9.54 -25.27
N PRO A 584 -28.49 -8.74 -26.04
CA PRO A 584 -29.73 -9.18 -26.65
C PRO A 584 -29.50 -10.26 -27.72
N GLY A 585 -30.12 -11.42 -27.53
CA GLY A 585 -30.46 -12.37 -28.60
C GLY A 585 -29.54 -13.59 -28.78
N THR A 586 -28.22 -13.49 -28.55
CA THR A 586 -27.30 -14.56 -29.01
C THR A 586 -26.28 -15.11 -28.02
N VAL A 587 -26.08 -14.47 -26.85
CA VAL A 587 -25.13 -14.96 -25.83
C VAL A 587 -25.78 -15.19 -24.47
N ALA A 588 -26.99 -14.69 -24.25
CA ALA A 588 -27.71 -14.82 -22.98
C ALA A 588 -27.98 -16.28 -22.60
N HIS A 589 -28.13 -17.17 -23.59
CA HIS A 589 -28.33 -18.62 -23.37
C HIS A 589 -27.11 -19.34 -22.78
N LEU A 590 -25.93 -18.70 -22.79
CA LEU A 590 -24.75 -19.26 -22.12
C LEU A 590 -24.89 -19.20 -20.59
N GLU A 591 -25.74 -18.30 -20.07
CA GLU A 591 -25.93 -18.06 -18.64
C GLU A 591 -24.58 -17.88 -17.92
N TRP A 592 -23.73 -17.01 -18.46
CA TRP A 592 -22.46 -16.67 -17.83
C TRP A 592 -22.59 -15.40 -16.99
N ALA A 593 -21.81 -15.34 -15.93
CA ALA A 593 -21.64 -14.11 -15.14
C ALA A 593 -20.16 -13.76 -15.03
N VAL A 594 -19.86 -12.48 -15.13
CA VAL A 594 -18.55 -11.92 -14.80
C VAL A 594 -18.59 -11.47 -13.35
N VAL A 595 -17.69 -11.98 -12.53
CA VAL A 595 -17.59 -11.69 -11.10
C VAL A 595 -16.24 -11.05 -10.81
N ILE A 596 -16.23 -9.88 -10.22
CA ILE A 596 -15.03 -9.14 -9.81
C ILE A 596 -14.96 -9.17 -8.30
N GLU A 597 -13.86 -9.70 -7.77
CA GLU A 597 -13.50 -9.66 -6.36
C GLU A 597 -12.36 -8.65 -6.16
N GLN A 598 -12.66 -7.61 -5.41
CA GLN A 598 -11.72 -6.55 -5.07
C GLN A 598 -11.23 -6.72 -3.62
N ASP A 599 -9.91 -6.85 -3.47
CA ASP A 599 -9.29 -6.81 -2.14
C ASP A 599 -9.40 -5.40 -1.57
N THR A 600 -10.23 -5.26 -0.54
CA THR A 600 -10.44 -3.97 0.11
C THR A 600 -9.23 -3.52 0.93
N SER A 601 -8.25 -4.41 1.18
CA SER A 601 -7.01 -4.02 1.84
C SER A 601 -6.28 -2.94 1.02
N GLY A 602 -6.35 -2.98 -0.32
CA GLY A 602 -5.79 -1.94 -1.18
C GLY A 602 -6.49 -0.59 -1.06
N LEU A 603 -7.74 -0.55 -0.58
CA LEU A 603 -8.54 0.66 -0.50
C LEU A 603 -8.09 1.55 0.66
N ARG A 604 -8.05 2.85 0.38
CA ARG A 604 -7.74 3.89 1.37
C ARG A 604 -8.97 4.20 2.23
N LEU A 605 -9.43 3.19 2.96
CA LEU A 605 -10.49 3.34 3.95
C LEU A 605 -9.91 3.94 5.25
N PRO A 606 -10.59 4.90 5.90
CA PRO A 606 -10.10 5.60 7.08
C PRO A 606 -9.74 4.65 8.23
N GLU A 607 -10.56 3.63 8.44
CA GLU A 607 -10.37 2.61 9.48
C GLU A 607 -9.13 1.75 9.20
N LEU A 608 -8.90 1.38 7.93
CA LEU A 608 -7.71 0.63 7.51
C LEU A 608 -6.45 1.49 7.62
N ILE A 609 -6.53 2.78 7.30
CA ILE A 609 -5.40 3.72 7.46
C ILE A 609 -5.05 3.83 8.95
N GLU A 610 -6.04 4.02 9.82
CA GLU A 610 -5.86 4.06 11.28
C GLU A 610 -5.24 2.75 11.80
N GLN A 611 -5.77 1.60 11.39
CA GLN A 611 -5.25 0.29 11.79
C GLN A 611 -3.79 0.08 11.32
N ARG A 612 -3.45 0.45 10.09
CA ARG A 612 -2.08 0.34 9.57
C ARG A 612 -1.10 1.21 10.33
N TRP A 613 -1.45 2.47 10.57
CA TRP A 613 -0.60 3.39 11.33
C TRP A 613 -0.44 2.97 12.79
N THR A 614 -1.51 2.50 13.45
CA THR A 614 -1.41 1.97 14.82
C THR A 614 -0.50 0.74 14.90
N LEU A 615 -0.63 -0.21 13.97
CA LEU A 615 0.24 -1.40 13.92
C LEU A 615 1.69 -1.04 13.63
N LEU A 616 1.95 -0.08 12.73
CA LEU A 616 3.29 0.42 12.45
C LEU A 616 3.93 1.05 13.70
N MET A 617 3.18 1.86 14.45
CA MET A 617 3.65 2.47 15.70
C MET A 617 3.90 1.41 16.80
N ALA A 618 3.02 0.42 16.91
CA ALA A 618 3.22 -0.70 17.83
C ALA A 618 4.49 -1.49 17.49
N GLY A 619 4.71 -1.80 16.20
CA GLY A 619 5.93 -2.47 15.72
C GLY A 619 7.20 -1.64 15.99
N ALA A 620 7.17 -0.34 15.71
CA ALA A 620 8.28 0.57 16.00
C ALA A 620 8.59 0.63 17.50
N ALA A 621 7.57 0.70 18.36
CA ALA A 621 7.73 0.68 19.82
C ALA A 621 8.36 -0.64 20.30
N VAL A 622 7.91 -1.79 19.78
CA VAL A 622 8.51 -3.10 20.09
C VAL A 622 9.98 -3.13 19.71
N GLY A 623 10.33 -2.65 18.51
CA GLY A 623 11.73 -2.56 18.04
C GLY A 623 12.61 -1.74 18.98
N VAL A 624 12.16 -0.54 19.37
CA VAL A 624 12.87 0.34 20.32
C VAL A 624 13.04 -0.33 21.67
N VAL A 625 11.98 -0.94 22.21
CA VAL A 625 12.00 -1.62 23.50
C VAL A 625 12.99 -2.78 23.49
N LEU A 626 12.90 -3.69 22.52
CA LEU A 626 13.77 -4.86 22.47
C LEU A 626 15.25 -4.48 22.27
N LEU A 627 15.54 -3.58 21.34
CA LEU A 627 16.91 -3.17 21.03
C LEU A 627 17.58 -2.53 22.25
N THR A 628 16.89 -1.62 22.94
CA THR A 628 17.42 -0.91 24.11
C THR A 628 17.56 -1.82 25.33
N HIS A 629 16.64 -2.76 25.54
CA HIS A 629 16.74 -3.72 26.65
C HIS A 629 17.83 -4.76 26.43
N VAL A 630 17.99 -5.27 25.20
CA VAL A 630 19.12 -6.13 24.82
C VAL A 630 20.42 -5.38 25.05
N TRP A 631 20.50 -4.12 24.60
CA TRP A 631 21.69 -3.29 24.82
C TRP A 631 22.04 -3.19 26.32
N GLN A 632 21.04 -2.98 27.18
CA GLN A 632 21.24 -2.91 28.62
C GLN A 632 21.60 -4.24 29.27
N LEU A 633 21.03 -5.35 28.80
CA LEU A 633 21.36 -6.69 29.27
C LEU A 633 22.87 -6.97 29.10
N TYR A 634 23.42 -6.61 27.93
CA TYR A 634 24.81 -6.85 27.59
C TYR A 634 25.77 -5.83 28.22
N ILE A 635 25.41 -4.55 28.30
CA ILE A 635 26.28 -3.51 28.86
C ILE A 635 26.24 -3.46 30.39
N PHE A 636 25.08 -3.65 31.03
CA PHE A 636 24.95 -3.47 32.47
C PHE A 636 24.80 -4.79 33.22
N VAL A 637 23.78 -5.56 32.85
CA VAL A 637 23.34 -6.68 33.69
C VAL A 637 24.39 -7.79 33.72
N ARG A 638 24.92 -8.18 32.55
CA ARG A 638 25.94 -9.22 32.47
C ARG A 638 27.25 -8.82 33.19
N PRO A 639 27.86 -7.64 32.93
CA PRO A 639 29.08 -7.23 33.63
C PRO A 639 28.89 -7.06 35.15
N LEU A 640 27.78 -6.46 35.60
CA LEU A 640 27.52 -6.25 37.02
C LEU A 640 27.31 -7.58 37.77
N ARG A 641 26.64 -8.56 37.15
CA ARG A 641 26.51 -9.92 37.72
C ARG A 641 27.85 -10.64 37.79
N ARG A 642 28.69 -10.53 36.76
CA ARG A 642 30.06 -11.09 36.78
C ARG A 642 30.87 -10.49 37.93
N LEU A 643 30.81 -9.17 38.10
CA LEU A 643 31.51 -8.47 39.17
C LEU A 643 31.00 -8.84 40.56
N ALA A 644 29.68 -8.99 40.73
CA ALA A 644 29.09 -9.47 41.98
C ALA A 644 29.56 -10.89 42.35
N ASN A 645 29.72 -11.79 41.37
CA ASN A 645 30.26 -13.13 41.63
C ASN A 645 31.73 -13.11 42.03
N VAL A 646 32.53 -12.17 41.51
CA VAL A 646 33.92 -11.96 41.95
C VAL A 646 33.96 -11.42 43.38
N ALA A 647 33.09 -10.45 43.69
CA ALA A 647 32.99 -9.86 45.03
C ALA A 647 32.58 -10.87 46.11
N ASP A 648 31.73 -11.84 45.79
CA ASP A 648 31.37 -12.93 46.72
C ASP A 648 32.59 -13.79 47.07
N ARG A 649 33.37 -14.23 46.07
CA ARG A 649 34.60 -15.00 46.32
C ARG A 649 35.60 -14.23 47.18
N MET A 650 35.73 -12.93 46.94
CA MET A 650 36.56 -12.05 47.76
C MET A 650 36.03 -11.94 49.20
N SER A 651 34.72 -11.90 49.39
CA SER A 651 34.08 -11.88 50.71
C SER A 651 34.29 -13.19 51.49
N GLU A 652 34.36 -14.32 50.77
CA GLU A 652 34.68 -15.65 51.32
C GLU A 652 36.17 -15.83 51.65
N GLY A 653 37.02 -14.84 51.36
CA GLY A 653 38.45 -14.84 51.69
C GLY A 653 39.38 -15.15 50.53
N ASN A 654 38.86 -15.49 49.35
CA ASN A 654 39.69 -15.73 48.17
C ASN A 654 40.14 -14.40 47.53
N VAL A 655 41.35 -13.97 47.88
CA VAL A 655 41.99 -12.74 47.37
C VAL A 655 43.12 -13.01 46.38
N GLU A 656 43.33 -14.25 45.94
CA GLU A 656 44.47 -14.63 45.08
C GLU A 656 44.26 -14.22 43.62
N LEU A 657 43.02 -14.32 43.13
CA LEU A 657 42.69 -14.04 41.72
C LEU A 657 42.47 -12.54 41.49
N PRO A 658 43.07 -11.93 40.45
CA PRO A 658 42.83 -10.54 40.10
C PRO A 658 41.40 -10.32 39.61
N VAL A 659 40.83 -9.14 39.88
CA VAL A 659 39.54 -8.73 39.33
C VAL A 659 39.74 -8.38 37.84
N PRO A 660 39.04 -9.04 36.90
CA PRO A 660 39.25 -8.77 35.47
C PRO A 660 38.78 -7.35 35.11
N PRO A 661 39.52 -6.61 34.27
CA PRO A 661 39.07 -5.33 33.76
C PRO A 661 37.77 -5.52 32.99
N GLN A 662 36.80 -4.64 33.22
CA GLN A 662 35.49 -4.70 32.54
C GLN A 662 35.49 -3.81 31.30
N ARG A 663 35.06 -2.56 31.44
CA ARG A 663 34.92 -1.57 30.35
C ARG A 663 35.30 -0.18 30.86
N HIS A 664 35.42 0.79 29.96
CA HIS A 664 35.65 2.18 30.35
C HIS A 664 34.35 2.90 30.75
N ASP A 665 33.73 2.43 31.83
CA ASP A 665 32.47 2.94 32.38
C ASP A 665 32.46 2.88 33.92
N ASP A 666 31.33 3.27 34.55
CA ASP A 666 31.22 3.23 36.02
C ASP A 666 31.38 1.81 36.58
N ILE A 667 31.01 0.75 35.84
CA ILE A 667 31.17 -0.64 36.28
C ILE A 667 32.65 -1.03 36.26
N GLY A 668 33.40 -0.61 35.23
CA GLY A 668 34.85 -0.76 35.21
C GLY A 668 35.56 0.05 36.29
N ALA A 669 35.06 1.25 36.60
CA ALA A 669 35.57 2.03 37.72
C ALA A 669 35.33 1.30 39.07
N ILE A 670 34.15 0.70 39.27
CA ILE A 670 33.88 -0.14 40.45
C ILE A 670 34.81 -1.37 40.46
N ALA A 671 35.04 -2.03 39.33
CA ALA A 671 35.95 -3.17 39.24
C ALA A 671 37.40 -2.81 39.62
N MET A 672 37.86 -1.61 39.21
CA MET A 672 39.18 -1.10 39.60
C MET A 672 39.26 -0.79 41.09
N CYS A 673 38.22 -0.16 41.67
CA CYS A 673 38.15 0.05 43.12
C CYS A 673 38.15 -1.28 43.89
N LEU A 674 37.46 -2.30 43.38
CA LEU A 674 37.44 -3.64 43.96
C LEU A 674 38.82 -4.31 43.91
N GLU A 675 39.55 -4.14 42.80
CA GLU A 675 40.93 -4.63 42.65
C GLU A 675 41.89 -3.94 43.63
N ILE A 676 41.78 -2.62 43.82
CA ILE A 676 42.56 -1.89 44.83
C ILE A 676 42.27 -2.46 46.22
N CYS A 677 41.00 -2.69 46.55
CA CYS A 677 40.60 -3.27 47.84
C CYS A 677 41.16 -4.70 48.02
N ARG A 678 41.16 -5.52 46.96
CA ARG A 678 41.78 -6.85 46.96
C ARG A 678 43.28 -6.76 47.23
N GLN A 679 43.99 -5.87 46.53
CA GLN A 679 45.43 -5.67 46.73
C GLN A 679 45.77 -5.18 48.13
N VAL A 680 44.95 -4.31 48.72
CA VAL A 680 45.10 -3.86 50.11
C VAL A 680 44.98 -5.04 51.08
N ARG A 681 44.03 -5.95 50.88
CA ARG A 681 43.91 -7.17 51.71
C ARG A 681 45.08 -8.13 51.55
N HIS A 682 45.71 -8.16 50.38
CA HIS A 682 46.86 -9.03 50.10
C HIS A 682 48.21 -8.42 50.52
N THR A 683 48.39 -7.10 50.42
CA THR A 683 49.71 -6.43 50.55
C THR A 683 49.77 -5.32 51.59
N GLY A 684 48.65 -4.98 52.24
CA GLY A 684 48.55 -3.97 53.29
C GLY A 684 48.11 -2.58 52.83
N SER A 685 47.92 -1.68 53.81
CA SER A 685 47.31 -0.34 53.65
C SER A 685 48.11 0.66 52.79
N ALA A 686 49.34 0.33 52.41
CA ALA A 686 50.16 1.15 51.51
C ALA A 686 49.60 1.24 50.08
N ARG A 687 48.64 0.36 49.71
CA ARG A 687 48.05 0.30 48.36
C ARG A 687 46.77 1.13 48.17
N PHE A 688 46.26 1.80 49.20
CA PHE A 688 45.10 2.67 49.05
C PHE A 688 45.38 3.84 48.08
N GLY A 689 44.41 4.15 47.21
CA GLY A 689 44.45 5.31 46.32
C GLY A 689 45.32 5.17 45.06
N GLY A 690 45.94 4.01 44.79
CA GLY A 690 46.75 3.80 43.59
C GLY A 690 46.57 2.43 42.97
N ALA A 691 45.99 2.38 41.76
CA ALA A 691 46.04 1.18 40.93
C ALA A 691 47.33 1.19 40.10
N LEU A 692 48.25 0.26 40.36
CA LEU A 692 49.36 0.03 39.43
C LEU A 692 48.73 -0.46 38.12
N ARG A 693 48.90 0.28 37.01
CA ARG A 693 48.51 -0.21 35.68
C ARG A 693 49.25 -1.52 35.44
N LEU A 694 48.53 -2.64 35.40
CA LEU A 694 49.01 -3.83 34.71
C LEU A 694 49.07 -3.47 33.22
N ARG A 695 50.26 -3.12 32.73
CA ARG A 695 50.56 -3.16 31.30
C ARG A 695 50.93 -4.61 30.98
N GLY A 696 50.09 -5.30 30.20
CA GLY A 696 50.34 -6.67 29.74
C GLY A 696 49.11 -7.25 29.02
N ALA A 697 49.33 -8.11 28.02
CA ALA A 697 48.27 -8.90 27.39
C ALA A 697 47.79 -10.00 28.37
N GLY A 698 46.53 -10.43 28.25
CA GLY A 698 45.86 -11.32 29.23
C GLY A 698 46.47 -12.72 29.45
N ALA A 699 47.61 -13.03 28.83
CA ALA A 699 48.34 -14.29 28.98
C ALA A 699 49.54 -14.21 29.95
N ASP A 700 49.97 -13.02 30.39
CA ASP A 700 51.15 -12.90 31.25
C ASP A 700 50.84 -13.21 32.72
N ARG A 701 51.49 -14.24 33.26
CA ARG A 701 51.46 -14.59 34.69
C ARG A 701 52.17 -13.50 35.49
N THR A 702 51.44 -12.82 36.35
CA THR A 702 52.00 -11.87 37.31
C THR A 702 52.76 -12.60 38.40
N THR A 703 54.05 -12.27 38.59
CA THR A 703 54.85 -12.76 39.71
C THR A 703 55.07 -11.61 40.69
N VAL A 704 54.79 -11.82 41.98
CA VAL A 704 54.97 -10.80 43.02
C VAL A 704 56.45 -10.71 43.37
N LEU A 705 57.08 -9.55 43.17
CA LEU A 705 58.47 -9.31 43.59
C LEU A 705 58.55 -9.15 45.12
N PRO A 706 59.48 -9.84 45.80
CA PRO A 706 59.65 -9.73 47.24
C PRO A 706 60.19 -8.34 47.65
N ARG A 707 59.78 -7.90 48.83
CA ARG A 707 60.08 -6.59 49.42
C ARG A 707 61.58 -6.42 49.62
N VAL A 708 62.19 -5.40 49.01
CA VAL A 708 63.59 -5.02 49.27
C VAL A 708 63.69 -4.56 50.74
N ARG A 709 64.56 -5.20 51.52
CA ARG A 709 64.87 -4.78 52.90
C ARG A 709 65.64 -3.46 52.86
N SER A 710 65.16 -2.47 53.60
CA SER A 710 65.89 -1.20 53.82
C SER A 710 67.19 -1.49 54.57
N ALA A 711 68.31 -0.94 54.07
CA ALA A 711 69.61 -1.06 54.73
C ALA A 711 69.58 -0.36 56.10
N ALA A 712 69.99 -1.08 57.14
CA ALA A 712 70.18 -0.57 58.49
C ALA A 712 71.38 0.38 58.54
N GLY A 713 71.27 1.43 59.35
CA GLY A 713 72.22 2.53 59.43
C GLY A 713 73.62 2.14 59.90
N THR A 714 74.62 2.85 59.37
CA THR A 714 75.97 2.94 59.92
C THR A 714 76.09 4.24 60.71
N GLY A 715 76.09 4.13 62.04
CA GLY A 715 76.59 5.18 62.93
C GLY A 715 78.11 5.06 63.13
N ARG A 716 78.81 6.19 63.08
CA ARG A 716 80.15 6.49 63.64
C ARG A 716 80.39 7.99 63.38
N GLY A 717 80.82 8.84 64.30
CA GLY A 717 81.23 8.73 65.69
C GLY A 717 81.57 10.15 66.17
N THR A 718 81.54 10.34 67.48
CA THR A 718 81.83 11.55 68.25
C THR A 718 83.23 12.14 68.03
N LYS A 719 83.35 13.47 68.13
CA LYS A 719 84.44 14.19 68.80
C LYS A 719 83.88 15.50 69.40
N GLY A 720 84.15 15.72 70.70
CA GLY A 720 83.82 16.94 71.46
C GLY A 720 82.78 16.69 72.52
#